data_AF-A0A939TI38-F1
#
_entry.id   AF-A0A939TI38-F1
#
_cell.length_a   1.000
_cell.length_b   1.000
_cell.length_c   1.000
_cell.angle_alpha   90.00
_cell.angle_beta   90.00
_cell.angle_gamma   90.00
#
_symmetry.space_group_name_H-M   'P 1'
#
loop_
_entity.id
_entity.type
_entity.pdbx_description
1 polymer ?
#
loop_
_entity_poly.entity_id
_entity_poly.type
_entity_poly.pdbx_seq_one_letter_code
_entity_poly.pdbx_strand_id
1 'polypeptide(L)'
;MSRSDWGRRPRGLEQAAEELRDKLGRFAGRPRFDRELEEAFDFYFGHGISEFSDSLGEAEFLRFLDWFIHDYPLSNGHRLIEVFDLEHGAELPAEERALLREWMNAHLTLLEVVAERDGVWACVDLLTGRRYDAVRFAGEPPLRWSIVVARPLAVGKTHLVSAAAARLAPSVKEILLEHLRGEYRRYCLERRGASVEEFLRENGYCFDDLLAELTDWIAAARAQDEQAHRMVHARAVYRLRDPEGVAARLRAYGDIAQVRPGRLVLREREEDKARTLAEIRLAEGRMFVRCWSPERLEQAKRVLASRLGGLVHHLVDAYEEHGLKPVDGDSGQALKRRQPEACAEFVEGWLERPHPGLNGLPPKRVAALPLGRLRVAELLKRMEYHERAWSGSDGPWAVQELRRRLGLTDEDGVVLPLDAQPHRWNRDSEKAVLDEFYRVAAAQLRAEHLSSGAWIWWNFCSLAYPVIRKPGAWAAAVHYCVGLVENRPLRWDELAALYGVRAASISKNSWKIVDTLYLQPYDDRYSVFTLAGGLFRRLVPALAAEAGGSDGEDDGLSASLAKAARLRDAIARCVVGANPGLQEKAYAFFASHVGSGQASRWEEMFLDWYHFDWRVPVMGGRTFVEQAYLYGDLGEEESGALLHWIGRHPSFYVVEGVEEESSRLVLVDLMDQERVAVDWLRLAQPVGPGDVLFARLVPIDGLTVSIGPVLAFPPRYREGIQNALQEDRALVERWNGRALSWDEFNAHYSERLYALALRGVYEAGIDLEDD
;
A
#
# COMPACT_ATOMS: atom_id res chain seq x y z
N MET A 1 35.17 -20.92 -49.80
CA MET A 1 34.95 -21.11 -48.35
C MET A 1 33.48 -21.43 -48.14
N SER A 2 33.21 -22.58 -47.52
CA SER A 2 31.93 -23.30 -47.50
C SER A 2 30.85 -22.62 -46.65
N ARG A 3 29.59 -22.77 -47.08
CA ARG A 3 28.32 -22.38 -46.43
C ARG A 3 27.99 -23.17 -45.14
N SER A 4 28.97 -23.82 -44.51
CA SER A 4 28.77 -24.78 -43.40
C SER A 4 29.09 -24.26 -42.00
N ASP A 5 29.54 -23.01 -41.82
CA ASP A 5 29.94 -22.48 -40.51
C ASP A 5 28.89 -21.61 -39.78
N TRP A 6 27.70 -21.44 -40.35
CA TRP A 6 26.57 -20.74 -39.69
C TRP A 6 25.66 -21.68 -38.87
N GLY A 7 26.04 -22.96 -38.71
CA GLY A 7 25.17 -24.01 -38.18
C GLY A 7 25.56 -24.66 -36.85
N ARG A 8 26.53 -24.12 -36.09
CA ARG A 8 26.90 -24.68 -34.77
C ARG A 8 27.17 -23.60 -33.70
N ARG A 9 26.11 -23.07 -33.07
CA ARG A 9 26.08 -22.43 -31.73
C ARG A 9 24.62 -22.49 -31.19
N PRO A 10 24.34 -22.61 -29.88
CA PRO A 10 25.03 -23.34 -28.82
C PRO A 10 24.01 -24.19 -27.99
N ARG A 11 23.53 -25.32 -28.52
CA ARG A 11 22.60 -26.22 -27.77
C ARG A 11 23.10 -26.60 -26.35
N GLY A 12 24.41 -26.53 -26.10
CA GLY A 12 25.02 -26.81 -24.79
C GLY A 12 24.65 -25.83 -23.68
N LEU A 13 24.66 -24.51 -23.92
CA LEU A 13 24.40 -23.52 -22.85
C LEU A 13 22.92 -23.43 -22.48
N GLU A 14 22.03 -23.56 -23.47
CA GLU A 14 20.58 -23.60 -23.23
C GLU A 14 20.20 -24.87 -22.47
N GLN A 15 20.76 -26.02 -22.89
CA GLN A 15 20.59 -27.28 -22.17
C GLN A 15 21.20 -27.22 -20.77
N ALA A 16 22.39 -26.62 -20.60
CA ALA A 16 23.00 -26.43 -19.28
C ALA A 16 22.16 -25.54 -18.36
N ALA A 17 21.48 -24.52 -18.90
CA ALA A 17 20.56 -23.69 -18.14
C ALA A 17 19.31 -24.48 -17.70
N GLU A 18 18.74 -25.30 -18.57
CA GLU A 18 17.62 -26.19 -18.23
C GLU A 18 18.03 -27.21 -17.16
N GLU A 19 19.16 -27.88 -17.35
CA GLU A 19 19.73 -28.85 -16.40
C GLU A 19 20.04 -28.20 -15.03
N LEU A 20 20.54 -26.95 -15.01
CA LEU A 20 20.80 -26.22 -13.77
C LEU A 20 19.50 -25.88 -13.02
N ARG A 21 18.44 -25.43 -13.72
CA ARG A 21 17.13 -25.20 -13.09
C ARG A 21 16.56 -26.47 -12.49
N ASP A 22 16.62 -27.58 -13.22
CA ASP A 22 16.14 -28.87 -12.73
C ASP A 22 16.92 -29.35 -11.50
N LYS A 23 18.23 -29.05 -11.44
CA LYS A 23 19.06 -29.37 -10.26
C LYS A 23 18.69 -28.49 -9.07
N LEU A 24 18.49 -27.19 -9.26
CA LEU A 24 18.06 -26.26 -8.21
C LEU A 24 16.67 -26.62 -7.66
N GLY A 25 15.70 -26.91 -8.55
CA GLY A 25 14.35 -27.34 -8.14
C GLY A 25 14.37 -28.66 -7.36
N ARG A 26 15.13 -29.66 -7.83
CA ARG A 26 15.32 -30.93 -7.08
C ARG A 26 16.06 -30.75 -5.76
N PHE A 27 16.97 -29.79 -5.69
CA PHE A 27 17.67 -29.46 -4.46
C PHE A 27 16.73 -28.80 -3.44
N ALA A 28 15.87 -27.90 -3.90
CA ALA A 28 14.84 -27.26 -3.08
C ALA A 28 13.83 -28.26 -2.50
N GLY A 29 13.43 -29.28 -3.26
CA GLY A 29 12.53 -30.34 -2.78
C GLY A 29 13.19 -31.43 -1.92
N ARG A 30 14.37 -31.21 -1.33
CA ARG A 30 14.99 -32.20 -0.43
C ARG A 30 14.36 -32.09 0.98
N PRO A 31 14.09 -33.22 1.68
CA PRO A 31 13.39 -33.21 2.98
C PRO A 31 13.99 -32.33 4.08
N ARG A 32 15.29 -32.02 3.99
CA ARG A 32 15.97 -31.14 4.95
C ARG A 32 15.56 -29.66 4.85
N PHE A 33 14.85 -29.28 3.79
CA PHE A 33 14.35 -27.93 3.58
C PHE A 33 12.83 -27.84 3.75
N ASP A 34 12.15 -28.93 4.11
CA ASP A 34 10.68 -28.95 4.21
C ASP A 34 10.16 -27.90 5.19
N ARG A 35 10.81 -27.76 6.35
CA ARG A 35 10.46 -26.75 7.34
C ARG A 35 10.69 -25.33 6.81
N GLU A 36 11.87 -25.05 6.24
CA GLU A 36 12.16 -23.75 5.65
C GLU A 36 11.23 -23.43 4.46
N LEU A 37 10.81 -24.43 3.69
CA LEU A 37 9.87 -24.29 2.58
C LEU A 37 8.46 -23.99 3.10
N GLU A 38 8.01 -24.66 4.16
CA GLU A 38 6.76 -24.37 4.87
C GLU A 38 6.77 -22.94 5.45
N GLU A 39 7.81 -22.57 6.21
CA GLU A 39 7.97 -21.22 6.76
C GLU A 39 8.00 -20.14 5.65
N ALA A 40 8.69 -20.41 4.54
CA ALA A 40 8.73 -19.53 3.39
C ALA A 40 7.38 -19.42 2.69
N PHE A 41 6.65 -20.53 2.58
CA PHE A 41 5.33 -20.56 1.93
C PHE A 41 4.32 -19.77 2.76
N ASP A 42 4.29 -19.98 4.07
CA ASP A 42 3.44 -19.26 5.00
C ASP A 42 3.76 -17.76 4.97
N PHE A 43 5.04 -17.39 4.89
CA PHE A 43 5.46 -15.99 4.73
C PHE A 43 4.99 -15.40 3.39
N TYR A 44 5.12 -16.15 2.29
CA TYR A 44 4.86 -15.67 0.95
C TYR A 44 3.38 -15.56 0.60
N PHE A 45 2.56 -16.50 1.08
CA PHE A 45 1.12 -16.54 0.81
C PHE A 45 0.27 -16.04 1.98
N GLY A 46 0.85 -15.87 3.17
CA GLY A 46 0.14 -15.44 4.38
C GLY A 46 -0.72 -16.52 5.03
N HIS A 47 -0.73 -17.75 4.50
CA HIS A 47 -1.49 -18.90 5.04
C HIS A 47 -0.73 -20.21 4.88
N GLY A 48 -1.14 -21.23 5.65
CA GLY A 48 -0.55 -22.56 5.66
C GLY A 48 -0.68 -23.33 4.34
N ILE A 49 0.35 -24.11 3.96
CA ILE A 49 0.33 -25.01 2.78
C ILE A 49 -0.93 -25.89 2.70
N SER A 50 -1.51 -26.29 3.84
CA SER A 50 -2.72 -27.12 3.91
C SER A 50 -4.00 -26.43 3.43
N GLU A 51 -4.06 -25.10 3.47
CA GLU A 51 -5.24 -24.31 3.06
C GLU A 51 -5.31 -24.10 1.54
N PHE A 52 -4.18 -24.25 0.83
CA PHE A 52 -4.05 -23.93 -0.59
C PHE A 52 -4.03 -25.12 -1.55
N SER A 53 -4.03 -26.37 -1.04
CA SER A 53 -3.66 -27.54 -1.86
C SER A 53 -4.56 -27.81 -3.08
N ASP A 54 -5.79 -27.25 -3.11
CA ASP A 54 -6.75 -27.40 -4.21
C ASP A 54 -6.98 -26.12 -5.05
N SER A 55 -6.41 -24.96 -4.67
CA SER A 55 -6.72 -23.65 -5.28
C SER A 55 -5.53 -22.88 -5.86
N LEU A 56 -4.29 -23.24 -5.51
CA LEU A 56 -3.09 -22.52 -5.95
C LEU A 56 -2.78 -22.76 -7.43
N GLY A 57 -2.65 -21.69 -8.22
CA GLY A 57 -2.31 -21.80 -9.63
C GLY A 57 -0.86 -22.24 -9.87
N GLU A 58 -0.60 -23.02 -10.92
CA GLU A 58 0.76 -23.47 -11.28
C GLU A 58 1.74 -22.29 -11.43
N ALA A 59 1.29 -21.18 -12.01
CA ALA A 59 2.12 -19.98 -12.16
C ALA A 59 2.43 -19.27 -10.83
N GLU A 60 1.53 -19.32 -9.85
CA GLU A 60 1.75 -18.74 -8.51
C GLU A 60 2.78 -19.57 -7.74
N PHE A 61 2.62 -20.89 -7.76
CA PHE A 61 3.57 -21.81 -7.15
C PHE A 61 4.98 -21.70 -7.77
N LEU A 62 5.07 -21.55 -9.09
CA LEU A 62 6.36 -21.34 -9.77
C LEU A 62 7.03 -20.00 -9.41
N ARG A 63 6.26 -18.95 -9.12
CA ARG A 63 6.82 -17.66 -8.63
C ARG A 63 7.33 -17.79 -7.20
N PHE A 64 6.56 -18.45 -6.34
CA PHE A 64 7.00 -18.79 -4.98
C PHE A 64 8.31 -19.58 -5.00
N LEU A 65 8.40 -20.64 -5.80
CA LEU A 65 9.63 -21.45 -5.90
C LEU A 65 10.82 -20.63 -6.44
N ASP A 66 10.61 -19.74 -7.41
CA ASP A 66 11.68 -18.84 -7.89
C ASP A 66 12.19 -17.95 -6.74
N TRP A 67 11.29 -17.34 -5.98
CA TRP A 67 11.63 -16.51 -4.83
C TRP A 67 12.33 -17.30 -3.71
N PHE A 68 11.81 -18.48 -3.35
CA PHE A 68 12.42 -19.35 -2.33
C PHE A 68 13.85 -19.75 -2.70
N ILE A 69 14.10 -20.07 -3.98
CA ILE A 69 15.43 -20.47 -4.44
C ILE A 69 16.41 -19.30 -4.44
N HIS A 70 15.96 -18.13 -4.91
CA HIS A 70 16.85 -17.02 -5.24
C HIS A 70 16.98 -15.93 -4.17
N ASP A 71 15.97 -15.74 -3.31
CA ASP A 71 15.86 -14.59 -2.42
C ASP A 71 15.61 -14.96 -0.95
N TYR A 72 14.87 -16.05 -0.65
CA TYR A 72 14.53 -16.39 0.74
C TYR A 72 15.78 -16.76 1.56
N PRO A 73 16.02 -16.09 2.71
CA PRO A 73 17.09 -16.45 3.61
C PRO A 73 16.70 -17.69 4.42
N LEU A 74 17.46 -18.77 4.26
CA LEU A 74 17.30 -19.97 5.08
C LEU A 74 17.73 -19.70 6.53
N SER A 75 17.48 -20.67 7.42
CA SER A 75 17.82 -20.59 8.84
C SER A 75 19.30 -20.30 9.17
N ASN A 76 20.21 -20.51 8.21
CA ASN A 76 21.63 -20.20 8.29
C ASN A 76 22.00 -18.80 7.75
N GLY A 77 21.02 -18.01 7.30
CA GLY A 77 21.20 -16.69 6.70
C GLY A 77 21.65 -16.70 5.22
N HIS A 78 21.83 -17.87 4.62
CA HIS A 78 22.18 -18.02 3.20
C HIS A 78 20.93 -18.30 2.36
N ARG A 79 21.00 -17.93 1.07
CA ARG A 79 19.94 -18.26 0.10
C ARG A 79 20.15 -19.68 -0.43
N LEU A 80 19.07 -20.35 -0.81
CA LEU A 80 19.15 -21.76 -1.25
C LEU A 80 20.11 -21.97 -2.42
N ILE A 81 20.12 -21.06 -3.39
CA ILE A 81 21.07 -21.07 -4.52
C ILE A 81 22.54 -20.95 -4.07
N GLU A 82 22.83 -20.25 -2.97
CA GLU A 82 24.19 -20.12 -2.42
C GLU A 82 24.61 -21.40 -1.70
N VAL A 83 23.69 -22.02 -0.95
CA VAL A 83 23.91 -23.33 -0.34
C VAL A 83 24.16 -24.39 -1.41
N PHE A 84 23.45 -24.31 -2.54
CA PHE A 84 23.69 -25.20 -3.69
C PHE A 84 25.10 -25.01 -4.29
N ASP A 85 25.58 -23.77 -4.45
CA ASP A 85 26.95 -23.51 -4.92
C ASP A 85 28.00 -24.05 -3.93
N LEU A 86 27.79 -23.84 -2.63
CA LEU A 86 28.71 -24.31 -1.58
C LEU A 86 28.83 -25.85 -1.56
N GLU A 87 27.72 -26.57 -1.74
CA GLU A 87 27.71 -28.03 -1.67
C GLU A 87 28.07 -28.71 -3.00
N HIS A 88 27.60 -28.16 -4.13
CA HIS A 88 27.63 -28.84 -5.42
C HIS A 88 28.33 -28.03 -6.52
N GLY A 89 28.60 -26.74 -6.32
CA GLY A 89 29.16 -25.85 -7.34
C GLY A 89 30.49 -26.33 -7.93
N ALA A 90 31.36 -26.93 -7.10
CA ALA A 90 32.65 -27.49 -7.53
C ALA A 90 32.51 -28.71 -8.45
N GLU A 91 31.40 -29.45 -8.35
CA GLU A 91 31.11 -30.67 -9.11
C GLU A 91 30.36 -30.38 -10.42
N LEU A 92 29.77 -29.18 -10.55
CA LEU A 92 29.05 -28.78 -11.76
C LEU A 92 29.98 -28.67 -12.97
N PRO A 93 29.51 -29.03 -14.18
CA PRO A 93 30.16 -28.68 -15.43
C PRO A 93 30.49 -27.18 -15.52
N ALA A 94 31.55 -26.84 -16.25
CA ALA A 94 32.05 -25.46 -16.32
C ALA A 94 30.99 -24.46 -16.81
N GLU A 95 30.12 -24.87 -17.74
CA GLU A 95 29.01 -24.06 -18.27
C GLU A 95 27.95 -23.79 -17.19
N GLU A 96 27.48 -24.82 -16.48
CA GLU A 96 26.52 -24.68 -15.39
C GLU A 96 27.07 -23.84 -14.22
N ARG A 97 28.35 -24.03 -13.87
CA ARG A 97 29.00 -23.22 -12.82
C ARG A 97 29.14 -21.75 -13.21
N ALA A 98 29.29 -21.44 -14.50
CA ALA A 98 29.28 -20.07 -14.97
C ALA A 98 27.87 -19.47 -14.87
N LEU A 99 26.84 -20.22 -15.27
CA LEU A 99 25.44 -19.82 -15.16
C LEU A 99 25.03 -19.60 -13.69
N LEU A 100 25.37 -20.52 -12.79
CA LEU A 100 25.07 -20.43 -11.36
C LEU A 100 25.61 -19.12 -10.75
N ARG A 101 26.84 -18.74 -11.10
CA ARG A 101 27.45 -17.48 -10.63
C ARG A 101 26.74 -16.22 -11.12
N GLU A 102 26.24 -16.23 -12.35
CA GLU A 102 25.41 -15.13 -12.86
C GLU A 102 24.05 -15.12 -12.15
N TRP A 103 23.44 -16.30 -11.95
CA TRP A 103 22.09 -16.43 -11.39
C TRP A 103 22.01 -16.11 -9.90
N MET A 104 23.09 -16.31 -9.13
CA MET A 104 23.16 -15.88 -7.72
C MET A 104 23.04 -14.35 -7.54
N ASN A 105 23.34 -13.58 -8.59
CA ASN A 105 23.26 -12.12 -8.58
C ASN A 105 22.00 -11.59 -9.29
N ALA A 106 21.14 -12.46 -9.80
CA ALA A 106 19.90 -12.06 -10.46
C ALA A 106 18.82 -11.71 -9.42
N HIS A 107 18.02 -10.69 -9.70
CA HIS A 107 16.93 -10.19 -8.84
C HIS A 107 15.64 -10.02 -9.65
N LEU A 108 14.49 -9.97 -8.97
CA LEU A 108 13.23 -9.53 -9.59
C LEU A 108 13.33 -8.06 -10.02
N THR A 109 12.69 -7.74 -11.14
CA THR A 109 12.65 -6.38 -11.69
C THR A 109 11.41 -6.13 -12.54
N LEU A 110 11.20 -4.89 -12.96
CA LEU A 110 10.17 -4.47 -13.92
C LEU A 110 10.79 -4.22 -15.30
N LEU A 111 10.56 -5.14 -16.23
CA LEU A 111 10.98 -5.00 -17.62
C LEU A 111 9.88 -4.35 -18.47
N GLU A 112 10.17 -3.22 -19.11
CA GLU A 112 9.35 -2.71 -20.22
C GLU A 112 9.81 -3.38 -21.53
N VAL A 113 8.88 -4.04 -22.22
CA VAL A 113 9.14 -4.68 -23.52
C VAL A 113 9.14 -3.62 -24.61
N VAL A 114 10.27 -3.37 -25.26
CA VAL A 114 10.42 -2.24 -26.20
C VAL A 114 10.28 -2.67 -27.65
N ALA A 115 10.89 -3.79 -28.03
CA ALA A 115 10.89 -4.27 -29.40
C ALA A 115 11.08 -5.78 -29.44
N GLU A 116 10.74 -6.39 -30.56
CA GLU A 116 10.99 -7.79 -30.87
C GLU A 116 11.77 -7.86 -32.18
N ARG A 117 12.72 -8.78 -32.25
CA ARG A 117 13.48 -9.10 -33.44
C ARG A 117 13.87 -10.57 -33.43
N ASP A 118 13.49 -11.31 -34.46
CA ASP A 118 13.90 -12.70 -34.66
C ASP A 118 13.60 -13.62 -33.45
N GLY A 119 12.49 -13.39 -32.75
CA GLY A 119 12.08 -14.17 -31.58
C GLY A 119 12.88 -13.88 -30.31
N VAL A 120 13.55 -12.72 -30.25
CA VAL A 120 14.11 -12.15 -29.02
C VAL A 120 13.62 -10.73 -28.81
N TRP A 121 13.47 -10.32 -27.55
CA TRP A 121 12.92 -9.04 -27.16
C TRP A 121 13.98 -8.12 -26.59
N ALA A 122 13.95 -6.86 -27.01
CA ALA A 122 14.67 -5.80 -26.33
C ALA A 122 13.81 -5.29 -25.16
N CYS A 123 14.39 -5.25 -23.97
CA CYS A 123 13.72 -4.81 -22.76
C CYS A 123 14.53 -3.73 -22.04
N VAL A 124 13.84 -2.88 -21.29
CA VAL A 124 14.48 -1.92 -20.38
C VAL A 124 14.00 -2.22 -18.98
N ASP A 125 14.95 -2.41 -18.07
CA ASP A 125 14.70 -2.44 -16.65
C ASP A 125 14.33 -1.04 -16.17
N LEU A 126 13.11 -0.88 -15.69
CA LEU A 126 12.59 0.41 -15.24
C LEU A 126 13.13 0.84 -13.87
N LEU A 127 13.67 -0.10 -13.09
CA LEU A 127 14.13 0.11 -11.73
C LEU A 127 15.62 0.45 -11.68
N THR A 128 16.43 -0.21 -12.53
CA THR A 128 17.89 0.00 -12.62
C THR A 128 18.31 0.80 -13.87
N GLY A 129 17.44 0.90 -14.88
CA GLY A 129 17.75 1.53 -16.16
C GLY A 129 18.55 0.64 -17.12
N ARG A 130 18.89 -0.59 -16.72
CA ARG A 130 19.63 -1.55 -17.55
C ARG A 130 18.84 -1.89 -18.81
N ARG A 131 19.53 -1.89 -19.96
CA ARG A 131 18.96 -2.34 -21.24
C ARG A 131 19.36 -3.79 -21.49
N TYR A 132 18.39 -4.61 -21.87
CA TYR A 132 18.59 -5.99 -22.31
C TYR A 132 18.31 -6.06 -23.80
N ASP A 133 19.33 -6.33 -24.61
CA ASP A 133 19.19 -6.36 -26.07
C ASP A 133 18.52 -7.65 -26.58
N ALA A 134 18.58 -8.73 -25.79
CA ALA A 134 18.06 -10.03 -26.17
C ALA A 134 17.52 -10.81 -24.96
N VAL A 135 16.22 -10.66 -24.71
CA VAL A 135 15.44 -11.42 -23.74
C VAL A 135 14.63 -12.49 -24.49
N ARG A 136 14.52 -13.69 -23.92
CA ARG A 136 13.62 -14.76 -24.36
C ARG A 136 12.59 -14.98 -23.26
N PHE A 137 11.31 -14.97 -23.62
CA PHE A 137 10.24 -15.33 -22.72
C PHE A 137 9.87 -16.80 -22.92
N ALA A 138 9.80 -17.56 -21.84
CA ALA A 138 9.18 -18.88 -21.89
C ALA A 138 7.65 -18.72 -21.97
N GLY A 139 6.99 -19.63 -22.71
CA GLY A 139 5.55 -19.59 -22.96
C GLY A 139 5.13 -18.57 -24.03
N GLU A 140 3.90 -18.06 -23.92
CA GLU A 140 3.39 -17.02 -24.83
C GLU A 140 4.26 -15.76 -24.72
N PRO A 141 4.61 -15.06 -25.79
CA PRO A 141 5.40 -13.83 -25.67
C PRO A 141 4.56 -12.63 -25.21
N PRO A 142 5.12 -11.68 -24.44
CA PRO A 142 4.42 -10.45 -24.08
C PRO A 142 4.25 -9.53 -25.29
N LEU A 143 3.23 -8.67 -25.23
CA LEU A 143 3.05 -7.61 -26.21
C LEU A 143 4.11 -6.53 -26.03
N ARG A 144 4.37 -5.79 -27.11
CA ARG A 144 5.16 -4.56 -27.04
C ARG A 144 4.55 -3.60 -26.04
N TRP A 145 5.39 -2.98 -25.21
CA TRP A 145 5.07 -2.10 -24.09
C TRP A 145 4.48 -2.79 -22.85
N SER A 146 4.37 -4.12 -22.83
CA SER A 146 4.10 -4.85 -21.59
C SER A 146 5.13 -4.49 -20.51
N ILE A 147 4.66 -4.39 -19.27
CA ILE A 147 5.51 -4.40 -18.08
C ILE A 147 5.55 -5.83 -17.56
N VAL A 148 6.74 -6.42 -17.47
CA VAL A 148 6.92 -7.79 -17.02
C VAL A 148 7.66 -7.80 -15.69
N VAL A 149 7.04 -8.37 -14.67
CA VAL A 149 7.68 -8.66 -13.38
C VAL A 149 8.42 -9.99 -13.53
N ALA A 150 9.75 -9.94 -13.52
CA ALA A 150 10.56 -11.11 -13.82
C ALA A 150 11.97 -11.02 -13.25
N ARG A 151 12.59 -12.20 -13.09
CA ARG A 151 14.03 -12.37 -12.90
C ARG A 151 14.70 -12.72 -14.23
N PRO A 152 15.45 -11.80 -14.88
CA PRO A 152 16.14 -12.09 -16.13
C PRO A 152 17.38 -12.95 -15.85
N LEU A 153 17.33 -14.24 -16.19
CA LEU A 153 18.44 -15.18 -15.96
C LEU A 153 19.38 -15.22 -17.15
N ALA A 154 20.65 -14.87 -16.96
CA ALA A 154 21.64 -14.84 -18.04
C ALA A 154 21.89 -16.25 -18.62
N VAL A 155 21.88 -16.37 -19.94
CA VAL A 155 22.24 -17.58 -20.70
C VAL A 155 23.11 -17.14 -21.87
N GLY A 156 24.43 -17.11 -21.64
CA GLY A 156 25.39 -16.59 -22.61
C GLY A 156 25.16 -15.10 -22.91
N LYS A 157 24.71 -14.78 -24.12
CA LYS A 157 24.39 -13.39 -24.55
C LYS A 157 22.92 -13.03 -24.44
N THR A 158 22.08 -13.99 -24.11
CA THR A 158 20.62 -13.81 -23.98
C THR A 158 20.23 -13.88 -22.51
N HIS A 159 19.05 -13.36 -22.17
CA HIS A 159 18.46 -13.52 -20.85
C HIS A 159 17.14 -14.27 -20.98
N LEU A 160 16.90 -15.23 -20.11
CA LEU A 160 15.70 -16.06 -20.11
C LEU A 160 14.79 -15.63 -18.96
N VAL A 161 13.53 -15.37 -19.28
CA VAL A 161 12.46 -15.05 -18.34
C VAL A 161 11.50 -16.22 -18.24
N SER A 162 11.16 -16.60 -17.00
CA SER A 162 10.25 -17.71 -16.69
C SER A 162 8.85 -17.51 -17.29
N ALA A 163 8.16 -18.61 -17.59
CA ALA A 163 6.77 -18.59 -18.05
C ALA A 163 5.82 -18.09 -16.96
N ALA A 164 6.20 -18.23 -15.69
CA ALA A 164 5.45 -17.77 -14.53
C ALA A 164 5.52 -16.24 -14.29
N ALA A 165 6.35 -15.54 -15.07
CA ALA A 165 6.52 -14.09 -14.98
C ALA A 165 5.18 -13.36 -15.19
N ALA A 166 4.85 -12.46 -14.28
CA ALA A 166 3.63 -11.69 -14.38
C ALA A 166 3.74 -10.61 -15.44
N ARG A 167 2.65 -10.41 -16.20
CA ARG A 167 2.61 -9.52 -17.37
C ARG A 167 1.49 -8.53 -17.19
N LEU A 168 1.87 -7.26 -17.18
CA LEU A 168 1.00 -6.14 -16.90
C LEU A 168 0.95 -5.20 -18.10
N ALA A 169 -0.16 -4.49 -18.25
CA ALA A 169 -0.27 -3.46 -19.29
C ALA A 169 0.59 -2.23 -18.95
N PRO A 170 1.03 -1.44 -19.94
CA PRO A 170 1.82 -0.22 -19.70
C PRO A 170 1.14 0.84 -18.81
N SER A 171 -0.17 0.75 -18.58
CA SER A 171 -0.90 1.67 -17.71
C SER A 171 -0.49 1.60 -16.23
N VAL A 172 -0.01 0.45 -15.74
CA VAL A 172 0.40 0.32 -14.33
C VAL A 172 1.77 0.93 -14.04
N LYS A 173 2.58 1.14 -15.09
CA LYS A 173 4.00 1.51 -15.00
C LYS A 173 4.30 2.61 -13.99
N GLU A 174 3.57 3.72 -14.08
CA GLU A 174 3.83 4.91 -13.28
C GLU A 174 3.46 4.70 -11.82
N ILE A 175 2.36 3.98 -11.57
CA ILE A 175 1.91 3.61 -10.22
C ILE A 175 2.97 2.75 -9.55
N LEU A 176 3.45 1.71 -10.23
CA LEU A 176 4.47 0.81 -9.68
C LEU A 176 5.77 1.55 -9.37
N LEU A 177 6.23 2.40 -10.29
CA LEU A 177 7.46 3.16 -10.09
C LEU A 177 7.35 4.19 -8.97
N GLU A 178 6.18 4.80 -8.75
CA GLU A 178 5.98 5.73 -7.65
C GLU A 178 6.04 5.03 -6.28
N HIS A 179 5.39 3.86 -6.16
CA HIS A 179 5.39 3.08 -4.92
C HIS A 179 6.76 2.47 -4.61
N LEU A 180 7.37 1.77 -5.57
CA LEU A 180 8.69 1.15 -5.39
C LEU A 180 9.78 2.20 -5.11
N ARG A 181 9.63 3.43 -5.60
CA ARG A 181 10.53 4.52 -5.25
C ARG A 181 10.33 5.00 -3.80
N GLY A 182 9.09 4.98 -3.31
CA GLY A 182 8.79 5.17 -1.89
C GLY A 182 9.50 4.14 -1.02
N GLU A 183 9.32 2.86 -1.34
CA GLU A 183 9.98 1.72 -0.67
C GLU A 183 11.51 1.86 -0.69
N TYR A 184 12.10 2.10 -1.86
CA TYR A 184 13.55 2.24 -2.00
C TYR A 184 14.10 3.43 -1.19
N ARG A 185 13.39 4.56 -1.14
CA ARG A 185 13.79 5.69 -0.28
C ARG A 185 13.76 5.33 1.20
N ARG A 186 12.78 4.55 1.65
CA ARG A 186 12.71 4.06 3.04
C ARG A 186 13.83 3.10 3.34
N TYR A 187 14.10 2.16 2.45
CA TYR A 187 15.25 1.26 2.54
C TYR A 187 16.58 2.03 2.65
N CYS A 188 16.79 3.07 1.83
CA CYS A 188 17.98 3.92 1.90
C CYS A 188 18.10 4.73 3.20
N LEU A 189 16.97 5.10 3.82
CA LEU A 189 16.95 5.83 5.09
C LEU A 189 17.55 5.00 6.22
N GLU A 190 17.25 3.70 6.23
CA GLU A 190 17.77 2.72 7.19
C GLU A 190 19.19 2.27 6.82
N ARG A 191 19.49 2.18 5.51
CA ARG A 191 20.76 1.69 4.97
C ARG A 191 21.37 2.70 4.01
N ARG A 192 22.19 3.59 4.56
CA ARG A 192 22.81 4.67 3.79
C ARG A 192 23.70 4.11 2.67
N GLY A 193 23.42 4.56 1.45
CA GLY A 193 24.22 4.24 0.27
C GLY A 193 23.92 2.88 -0.35
N ALA A 194 22.83 2.22 0.05
CA ALA A 194 22.44 0.95 -0.53
C ALA A 194 22.03 1.07 -2.00
N SER A 195 22.40 0.10 -2.82
CA SER A 195 22.09 0.10 -4.26
C SER A 195 20.66 -0.37 -4.54
N VAL A 196 20.15 -0.07 -5.74
CA VAL A 196 18.84 -0.60 -6.18
C VAL A 196 18.87 -2.12 -6.22
N GLU A 197 19.96 -2.73 -6.68
CA GLU A 197 20.13 -4.18 -6.74
C GLU A 197 20.23 -4.84 -5.35
N GLU A 198 20.75 -4.14 -4.34
CA GLU A 198 20.69 -4.60 -2.94
C GLU A 198 19.25 -4.59 -2.44
N PHE A 199 18.52 -3.50 -2.67
CA PHE A 199 17.10 -3.40 -2.33
C PHE A 199 16.27 -4.51 -2.97
N LEU A 200 16.43 -4.73 -4.28
CA LEU A 200 15.64 -5.72 -5.04
C LEU A 200 15.94 -7.17 -4.65
N ARG A 201 17.15 -7.47 -4.17
CA ARG A 201 17.49 -8.82 -3.67
C ARG A 201 16.91 -9.10 -2.30
N GLU A 202 16.90 -8.11 -1.42
CA GLU A 202 16.42 -8.29 -0.05
C GLU A 202 14.91 -8.11 0.09
N ASN A 203 14.29 -7.34 -0.81
CA ASN A 203 12.87 -7.00 -0.76
C ASN A 203 12.11 -7.54 -1.98
N GLY A 204 12.63 -8.57 -2.66
CA GLY A 204 12.02 -9.15 -3.86
C GLY A 204 10.56 -9.59 -3.66
N TYR A 205 10.17 -9.95 -2.43
CA TYR A 205 8.79 -10.31 -2.07
C TYR A 205 7.79 -9.16 -2.30
N CYS A 206 8.23 -7.89 -2.29
CA CYS A 206 7.33 -6.75 -2.51
C CYS A 206 6.66 -6.76 -3.90
N PHE A 207 7.21 -7.50 -4.85
CA PHE A 207 6.61 -7.68 -6.17
C PHE A 207 5.42 -8.63 -6.15
N ASP A 208 5.43 -9.64 -5.28
CA ASP A 208 4.40 -10.67 -5.24
C ASP A 208 3.18 -10.19 -4.45
N ASP A 209 3.44 -9.50 -3.33
CA ASP A 209 2.52 -8.61 -2.63
C ASP A 209 1.75 -7.69 -3.60
N LEU A 210 2.50 -6.97 -4.43
CA LEU A 210 1.97 -6.07 -5.44
C LEU A 210 1.15 -6.80 -6.52
N LEU A 211 1.54 -8.02 -6.89
CA LEU A 211 0.85 -8.81 -7.91
C LEU A 211 -0.44 -9.44 -7.38
N ALA A 212 -0.47 -9.90 -6.14
CA ALA A 212 -1.67 -10.41 -5.47
C ALA A 212 -2.73 -9.30 -5.41
N GLU A 213 -2.37 -8.12 -4.93
CA GLU A 213 -3.28 -6.96 -4.86
C GLU A 213 -3.78 -6.52 -6.24
N LEU A 214 -2.91 -6.47 -7.25
CA LEU A 214 -3.31 -6.14 -8.62
C LEU A 214 -4.26 -7.20 -9.20
N THR A 215 -4.07 -8.48 -8.85
CA THR A 215 -4.90 -9.59 -9.31
C THR A 215 -6.30 -9.52 -8.70
N ASP A 216 -6.39 -9.27 -7.39
CA ASP A 216 -7.65 -9.08 -6.67
C ASP A 216 -8.39 -7.83 -7.16
N TRP A 217 -7.67 -6.75 -7.42
CA TRP A 217 -8.23 -5.54 -8.00
C TRP A 217 -8.75 -5.76 -9.44
N ILE A 218 -8.01 -6.49 -10.28
CA ILE A 218 -8.46 -6.87 -11.63
C ILE A 218 -9.67 -7.81 -11.55
N ALA A 219 -9.70 -8.73 -10.59
CA ALA A 219 -10.80 -9.67 -10.38
C ALA A 219 -12.08 -8.93 -9.91
N ALA A 220 -11.95 -8.02 -8.95
CA ALA A 220 -13.04 -7.16 -8.48
C ALA A 220 -13.58 -6.25 -9.59
N ALA A 221 -12.68 -5.65 -10.40
CA ALA A 221 -13.05 -4.83 -11.55
C ALA A 221 -13.73 -5.64 -12.67
N ARG A 222 -13.41 -6.94 -12.82
CA ARG A 222 -14.07 -7.85 -13.77
C ARG A 222 -15.43 -8.33 -13.27
N ALA A 223 -15.60 -8.54 -11.98
CA ALA A 223 -16.87 -8.97 -11.38
C ALA A 223 -17.96 -7.89 -11.47
N GLN A 224 -17.58 -6.61 -11.52
CA GLN A 224 -18.51 -5.49 -11.72
C GLN A 224 -18.87 -5.22 -13.21
N ASP A 225 -18.30 -5.97 -14.16
CA ASP A 225 -18.35 -5.69 -15.60
C ASP A 225 -19.60 -6.21 -16.34
N GLU A 226 -20.53 -6.91 -15.68
CA GLU A 226 -21.82 -7.29 -16.30
C GLU A 226 -22.75 -6.08 -16.54
N GLN A 227 -22.41 -4.88 -16.07
CA GLN A 227 -23.07 -3.63 -16.44
C GLN A 227 -22.06 -2.53 -16.83
N ALA A 228 -21.28 -2.82 -17.88
CA ALA A 228 -20.25 -1.94 -18.42
C ALA A 228 -20.75 -0.54 -18.80
N HIS A 229 -20.13 0.50 -18.24
CA HIS A 229 -19.78 1.75 -18.93
C HIS A 229 -18.61 2.48 -18.22
N ARG A 230 -17.52 2.71 -18.97
CA ARG A 230 -16.44 3.71 -18.79
C ARG A 230 -16.26 4.29 -17.38
N MET A 231 -15.22 3.87 -16.66
CA MET A 231 -14.72 4.64 -15.51
C MET A 231 -13.76 5.75 -15.97
N VAL A 232 -14.26 6.98 -16.01
CA VAL A 232 -13.47 8.20 -16.05
C VAL A 232 -13.78 8.96 -14.76
N HIS A 233 -12.79 9.19 -13.91
CA HIS A 233 -12.95 10.05 -12.74
C HIS A 233 -13.16 11.49 -13.20
N ALA A 234 -14.42 11.86 -13.39
CA ALA A 234 -14.84 13.19 -13.80
C ALA A 234 -15.15 14.01 -12.55
N ARG A 235 -14.46 15.14 -12.35
CA ARG A 235 -14.60 16.01 -11.17
C ARG A 235 -14.95 17.43 -11.58
N ALA A 236 -16.00 18.01 -11.01
CA ALA A 236 -16.31 19.44 -11.09
C ALA A 236 -16.01 20.13 -9.77
N VAL A 237 -15.36 21.30 -9.80
CA VAL A 237 -15.06 22.10 -8.61
C VAL A 237 -15.85 23.40 -8.64
N TYR A 238 -16.41 23.78 -7.50
CA TYR A 238 -17.22 24.97 -7.31
C TYR A 238 -16.69 25.81 -6.15
N ARG A 239 -16.76 27.14 -6.27
CA ARG A 239 -16.63 28.07 -5.15
C ARG A 239 -18.00 28.28 -4.51
N LEU A 240 -18.05 28.20 -3.18
CA LEU A 240 -19.24 28.46 -2.40
C LEU A 240 -19.29 29.93 -2.00
N ARG A 241 -20.43 30.60 -2.21
CA ARG A 241 -20.67 31.94 -1.66
C ARG A 241 -21.12 31.88 -0.21
N ASP A 242 -21.84 30.81 0.13
CA ASP A 242 -22.39 30.53 1.45
C ASP A 242 -22.23 29.02 1.73
N PRO A 243 -21.10 28.60 2.32
CA PRO A 243 -20.80 27.19 2.53
C PRO A 243 -21.83 26.48 3.42
N GLU A 244 -22.31 27.15 4.47
CA GLU A 244 -23.29 26.59 5.40
C GLU A 244 -24.67 26.47 4.75
N GLY A 245 -25.11 27.51 4.04
CA GLY A 245 -26.38 27.50 3.29
C GLY A 245 -26.39 26.47 2.16
N VAL A 246 -25.24 26.25 1.49
CA VAL A 246 -25.11 25.19 0.48
C VAL A 246 -25.18 23.80 1.12
N ALA A 247 -24.50 23.58 2.25
CA ALA A 247 -24.57 22.31 2.97
C ALA A 247 -25.99 22.01 3.47
N ALA A 248 -26.69 23.00 4.02
CA ALA A 248 -28.07 22.86 4.45
C ALA A 248 -29.02 22.58 3.28
N ARG A 249 -28.88 23.32 2.18
CA ARG A 249 -29.73 23.17 0.99
C ARG A 249 -29.53 21.83 0.29
N LEU A 250 -28.30 21.32 0.21
CA LEU A 250 -28.04 20.00 -0.35
C LEU A 250 -28.71 18.89 0.48
N ARG A 251 -28.63 18.99 1.82
CA ARG A 251 -29.23 18.00 2.74
C ARG A 251 -30.76 18.00 2.75
N ALA A 252 -31.41 19.05 2.25
CA ALA A 252 -32.86 19.13 2.16
C ALA A 252 -33.46 18.27 1.02
N TYR A 253 -32.64 17.77 0.08
CA TYR A 253 -33.11 16.94 -1.01
C TYR A 253 -32.97 15.45 -0.67
N GLY A 254 -34.07 14.70 -0.74
CA GLY A 254 -34.12 13.29 -0.31
C GLY A 254 -33.31 12.30 -1.17
N ASP A 255 -32.77 12.73 -2.31
CA ASP A 255 -31.81 11.98 -3.12
C ASP A 255 -30.36 12.39 -2.84
N ILE A 256 -30.11 13.29 -1.89
CA ILE A 256 -28.77 13.65 -1.42
C ILE A 256 -28.62 13.15 0.02
N ALA A 257 -27.80 12.11 0.20
CA ALA A 257 -27.50 11.55 1.51
C ALA A 257 -26.16 12.06 2.02
N GLN A 258 -26.07 12.43 3.29
CA GLN A 258 -24.78 12.66 3.94
C GLN A 258 -24.19 11.31 4.34
N VAL A 259 -23.01 10.98 3.81
CA VAL A 259 -22.36 9.69 4.07
C VAL A 259 -21.31 9.82 5.18
N ARG A 260 -20.67 11.00 5.31
CA ARG A 260 -19.77 11.40 6.41
C ARG A 260 -19.78 12.92 6.58
N PRO A 261 -19.23 13.49 7.68
CA PRO A 261 -19.03 14.94 7.81
C PRO A 261 -18.32 15.54 6.57
N GLY A 262 -18.99 16.46 5.87
CA GLY A 262 -18.45 17.10 4.67
C GLY A 262 -18.48 16.28 3.37
N ARG A 263 -18.99 15.03 3.37
CA ARG A 263 -19.15 14.19 2.17
C ARG A 263 -20.61 13.77 2.00
N LEU A 264 -21.20 14.20 0.89
CA LEU A 264 -22.57 13.92 0.48
C LEU A 264 -22.56 13.05 -0.79
N VAL A 265 -23.67 12.37 -1.06
CA VAL A 265 -23.88 11.54 -2.25
C VAL A 265 -25.22 11.88 -2.87
N LEU A 266 -25.20 12.31 -4.13
CA LEU A 266 -26.36 12.51 -4.99
C LEU A 266 -26.72 11.18 -5.65
N ARG A 267 -27.96 10.73 -5.49
CA ARG A 267 -28.51 9.48 -6.02
C ARG A 267 -29.43 9.76 -7.22
N GLU A 268 -29.50 8.81 -8.14
CA GLU A 268 -30.52 8.72 -9.19
C GLU A 268 -31.52 7.61 -8.85
N ARG A 269 -32.80 7.81 -9.18
CA ARG A 269 -33.84 6.78 -9.08
C ARG A 269 -34.02 6.11 -10.44
N GLU A 270 -33.81 4.80 -10.50
CA GLU A 270 -34.23 3.92 -11.59
C GLU A 270 -35.23 2.90 -11.03
N GLU A 271 -36.16 2.39 -11.85
CA GLU A 271 -37.46 1.74 -11.51
C GLU A 271 -37.48 0.52 -10.56
N ASP A 272 -36.47 0.32 -9.69
CA ASP A 272 -36.62 -0.34 -8.36
C ASP A 272 -35.30 -0.32 -7.52
N LYS A 273 -34.27 0.47 -7.89
CA LYS A 273 -33.01 0.61 -7.13
C LYS A 273 -32.45 2.04 -7.18
N ALA A 274 -31.97 2.56 -6.04
CA ALA A 274 -31.32 3.87 -5.96
C ALA A 274 -29.81 3.75 -6.22
N ARG A 275 -29.30 4.40 -7.27
CA ARG A 275 -27.88 4.34 -7.69
C ARG A 275 -27.18 5.68 -7.42
N THR A 276 -25.88 5.66 -7.12
CA THR A 276 -25.10 6.90 -6.90
C THR A 276 -24.80 7.61 -8.22
N LEU A 277 -25.33 8.83 -8.40
CA LEU A 277 -25.04 9.70 -9.54
C LEU A 277 -23.72 10.47 -9.37
N ALA A 278 -23.49 11.05 -8.20
CA ALA A 278 -22.29 11.83 -7.91
C ALA A 278 -21.95 11.86 -6.41
N GLU A 279 -20.67 11.93 -6.08
CA GLU A 279 -20.22 12.30 -4.75
C GLU A 279 -19.96 13.79 -4.67
N ILE A 280 -20.30 14.41 -3.54
CA ILE A 280 -20.17 15.84 -3.33
C ILE A 280 -19.40 16.07 -2.03
N ARG A 281 -18.20 16.65 -2.10
CA ARG A 281 -17.39 17.02 -0.93
C ARG A 281 -17.42 18.52 -0.71
N LEU A 282 -17.68 18.96 0.51
CA LEU A 282 -17.61 20.35 0.93
C LEU A 282 -16.36 20.56 1.79
N ALA A 283 -15.44 21.43 1.36
CA ALA A 283 -14.24 21.76 2.12
C ALA A 283 -13.75 23.17 1.77
N GLU A 284 -13.34 23.94 2.79
CA GLU A 284 -12.67 25.25 2.65
C GLU A 284 -13.39 26.24 1.70
N GLY A 285 -14.71 26.34 1.81
CA GLY A 285 -15.52 27.22 0.96
C GLY A 285 -15.61 26.78 -0.51
N ARG A 286 -15.32 25.50 -0.79
CA ARG A 286 -15.48 24.87 -2.10
C ARG A 286 -16.32 23.60 -2.02
N MET A 287 -16.92 23.27 -3.15
CA MET A 287 -17.64 22.02 -3.37
C MET A 287 -16.99 21.26 -4.53
N PHE A 288 -16.67 20.01 -4.30
CA PHE A 288 -16.11 19.09 -5.29
C PHE A 288 -17.17 18.06 -5.62
N VAL A 289 -17.50 17.89 -6.89
CA VAL A 289 -18.47 16.92 -7.37
C VAL A 289 -17.72 15.90 -8.18
N ARG A 290 -17.75 14.62 -7.78
CA ARG A 290 -17.02 13.52 -8.42
C ARG A 290 -18.01 12.53 -9.00
N CYS A 291 -17.80 12.16 -10.25
CA CYS A 291 -18.57 11.18 -11.00
C CYS A 291 -17.63 10.21 -11.69
N TRP A 292 -18.19 9.08 -12.09
CA TRP A 292 -17.47 7.99 -12.75
C TRP A 292 -17.51 8.09 -14.27
N SER A 293 -18.15 9.11 -14.84
CA SER A 293 -18.05 9.47 -16.27
C SER A 293 -18.31 10.97 -16.50
N PRO A 294 -17.83 11.56 -17.62
CA PRO A 294 -18.12 12.95 -17.97
C PRO A 294 -19.61 13.21 -18.19
N GLU A 295 -20.34 12.26 -18.76
CA GLU A 295 -21.77 12.35 -19.02
C GLU A 295 -22.56 12.40 -17.70
N ARG A 296 -22.17 11.56 -16.72
CA ARG A 296 -22.72 11.56 -15.36
C ARG A 296 -22.37 12.84 -14.62
N LEU A 297 -21.16 13.37 -14.82
CA LEU A 297 -20.79 14.67 -14.28
C LEU A 297 -21.68 15.78 -14.84
N GLU A 298 -21.92 15.82 -16.15
CA GLU A 298 -22.83 16.81 -16.76
C GLU A 298 -24.28 16.66 -16.27
N GLN A 299 -24.74 15.44 -16.00
CA GLN A 299 -26.03 15.19 -15.38
C GLN A 299 -26.06 15.69 -13.93
N ALA A 300 -25.04 15.39 -13.13
CA ALA A 300 -24.91 15.88 -11.76
C ALA A 300 -24.81 17.41 -11.70
N LYS A 301 -24.05 18.04 -12.60
CA LYS A 301 -23.93 19.50 -12.74
C LYS A 301 -25.28 20.14 -13.03
N ARG A 302 -26.10 19.55 -13.91
CA ARG A 302 -27.47 20.02 -14.20
C ARG A 302 -28.38 19.94 -12.98
N VAL A 303 -28.32 18.84 -12.22
CA VAL A 303 -29.08 18.66 -10.99
C VAL A 303 -28.64 19.66 -9.91
N LEU A 304 -27.34 19.87 -9.74
CA LEU A 304 -26.81 20.80 -8.72
C LEU A 304 -27.03 22.27 -9.11
N ALA A 305 -26.95 22.60 -10.40
CA ALA A 305 -27.23 23.95 -10.88
C ALA A 305 -28.70 24.36 -10.62
N SER A 306 -29.66 23.44 -10.80
CA SER A 306 -31.07 23.73 -10.52
C SER A 306 -31.39 23.89 -9.03
N ARG A 307 -30.60 23.24 -8.16
CA ARG A 307 -30.82 23.24 -6.69
C ARG A 307 -30.08 24.35 -5.96
N LEU A 308 -28.83 24.59 -6.34
CA LEU A 308 -27.96 25.54 -5.65
C LEU A 308 -27.95 26.92 -6.31
N GLY A 309 -28.24 26.99 -7.61
CA GLY A 309 -28.30 28.25 -8.36
C GLY A 309 -27.08 29.14 -8.10
N GLY A 310 -27.34 30.41 -7.79
CA GLY A 310 -26.29 31.42 -7.57
C GLY A 310 -25.44 31.25 -6.30
N LEU A 311 -25.67 30.23 -5.47
CA LEU A 311 -24.86 29.95 -4.27
C LEU A 311 -23.51 29.31 -4.58
N VAL A 312 -23.39 28.71 -5.78
CA VAL A 312 -22.17 28.06 -6.24
C VAL A 312 -21.70 28.65 -7.56
N HIS A 313 -20.40 28.87 -7.68
CA HIS A 313 -19.77 29.26 -8.94
C HIS A 313 -18.87 28.13 -9.41
N HIS A 314 -19.19 27.53 -10.55
CA HIS A 314 -18.33 26.53 -11.18
C HIS A 314 -16.95 27.13 -11.50
N LEU A 315 -15.89 26.39 -11.18
CA LEU A 315 -14.50 26.83 -11.36
C LEU A 315 -13.79 26.04 -12.45
N VAL A 316 -13.86 24.71 -12.40
CA VAL A 316 -13.11 23.82 -13.31
C VAL A 316 -13.70 22.43 -13.31
N ASP A 317 -13.63 21.75 -14.45
CA ASP A 317 -13.80 20.31 -14.56
C ASP A 317 -12.44 19.64 -14.78
N ALA A 318 -12.18 18.52 -14.11
CA ALA A 318 -10.97 17.70 -14.23
C ALA A 318 -11.39 16.25 -14.52
N TYR A 319 -10.62 15.55 -15.34
CA TYR A 319 -10.94 14.18 -15.76
C TYR A 319 -9.69 13.31 -15.60
N GLU A 320 -9.77 12.27 -14.79
CA GLU A 320 -8.71 11.28 -14.59
C GLU A 320 -9.17 9.94 -15.18
N GLU A 321 -8.48 9.47 -16.20
CA GLU A 321 -8.74 8.14 -16.79
C GLU A 321 -7.98 7.08 -15.97
N HIS A 322 -8.72 6.29 -15.19
CA HIS A 322 -8.19 5.05 -14.62
C HIS A 322 -8.90 3.88 -15.30
N GLY A 323 -8.20 3.23 -16.23
CA GLY A 323 -8.74 2.08 -16.95
C GLY A 323 -7.66 1.04 -17.24
N LEU A 324 -7.78 -0.11 -16.58
CA LEU A 324 -7.30 -1.41 -17.06
C LEU A 324 -8.51 -2.17 -17.65
N LYS A 325 -9.01 -1.67 -18.78
CA LYS A 325 -9.61 -2.47 -19.85
C LYS A 325 -9.36 -1.75 -21.17
N PRO A 326 -9.17 -2.48 -22.28
CA PRO A 326 -8.82 -1.87 -23.54
C PRO A 326 -9.90 -0.87 -23.91
N VAL A 327 -9.46 0.31 -24.33
CA VAL A 327 -10.25 1.37 -24.98
C VAL A 327 -11.53 0.78 -25.58
N ASP A 328 -12.66 0.95 -24.86
CA ASP A 328 -13.94 0.42 -25.28
C ASP A 328 -14.28 0.99 -26.65
N GLY A 329 -14.30 0.08 -27.62
CA GLY A 329 -15.27 0.05 -28.71
C GLY A 329 -15.15 1.14 -29.76
N ASP A 330 -15.19 2.42 -29.42
CA ASP A 330 -15.57 3.43 -30.41
C ASP A 330 -14.36 4.00 -31.19
N SER A 331 -13.22 4.27 -30.54
CA SER A 331 -11.99 4.68 -31.25
C SER A 331 -11.31 3.50 -31.94
N GLY A 332 -11.36 2.32 -31.32
CA GLY A 332 -10.86 1.07 -31.91
C GLY A 332 -11.75 0.51 -33.03
N GLN A 333 -13.09 0.52 -32.91
CA GLN A 333 -13.99 0.13 -34.02
C GLN A 333 -14.02 1.19 -35.12
N ALA A 334 -13.86 2.47 -34.78
CA ALA A 334 -13.65 3.51 -35.77
C ALA A 334 -12.43 3.20 -36.64
N LEU A 335 -11.28 2.86 -36.07
CA LEU A 335 -10.08 2.57 -36.88
C LEU A 335 -10.15 1.25 -37.65
N LYS A 336 -10.98 0.28 -37.23
CA LYS A 336 -11.03 -1.07 -37.82
C LYS A 336 -11.44 -1.15 -39.30
N ARG A 337 -12.03 -0.09 -39.87
CA ARG A 337 -12.46 -0.03 -41.29
C ARG A 337 -12.43 1.38 -41.89
N ARG A 338 -11.53 2.27 -41.45
CA ARG A 338 -11.56 3.66 -41.93
C ARG A 338 -10.80 3.83 -43.23
N GLN A 339 -11.48 4.45 -44.21
CA GLN A 339 -10.86 5.03 -45.40
C GLN A 339 -9.74 6.00 -44.98
N PRO A 340 -8.70 6.21 -45.80
CA PRO A 340 -7.57 7.08 -45.48
C PRO A 340 -7.95 8.46 -44.93
N GLU A 341 -9.05 9.06 -45.40
CA GLU A 341 -9.52 10.36 -44.89
C GLU A 341 -9.95 10.33 -43.41
N ALA A 342 -10.62 9.27 -42.97
CA ALA A 342 -11.15 9.16 -41.61
C ALA A 342 -10.08 8.79 -40.57
N CYS A 343 -8.94 8.27 -41.03
CA CYS A 343 -7.71 8.14 -40.22
C CYS A 343 -6.96 9.47 -40.10
N ALA A 344 -6.88 10.25 -41.18
CA ALA A 344 -6.29 11.59 -41.13
C ALA A 344 -7.08 12.52 -40.19
N GLU A 345 -8.42 12.45 -40.22
CA GLU A 345 -9.28 13.20 -39.29
C GLU A 345 -9.06 12.78 -37.82
N PHE A 346 -8.87 11.48 -37.56
CA PHE A 346 -8.54 10.99 -36.23
C PHE A 346 -7.19 11.53 -35.75
N VAL A 347 -6.15 11.45 -36.57
CA VAL A 347 -4.81 11.94 -36.24
C VAL A 347 -4.83 13.45 -35.96
N GLU A 348 -5.47 14.25 -36.81
CA GLU A 348 -5.60 15.70 -36.59
C GLU A 348 -6.44 16.00 -35.33
N GLY A 349 -7.55 15.30 -35.15
CA GLY A 349 -8.41 15.43 -33.98
C GLY A 349 -7.66 15.11 -32.68
N TRP A 350 -6.89 14.04 -32.65
CA TRP A 350 -6.12 13.64 -31.48
C TRP A 350 -5.01 14.65 -31.15
N LEU A 351 -4.34 15.22 -32.15
CA LEU A 351 -3.25 16.19 -31.94
C LEU A 351 -3.72 17.54 -31.40
N GLU A 352 -4.85 18.05 -31.92
CA GLU A 352 -5.29 19.43 -31.71
C GLU A 352 -6.41 19.56 -30.66
N ARG A 353 -7.17 18.49 -30.35
CA ARG A 353 -8.24 18.55 -29.35
C ARG A 353 -7.70 18.32 -27.93
N PRO A 354 -8.31 18.95 -26.92
CA PRO A 354 -8.11 18.63 -25.50
C PRO A 354 -8.14 17.12 -25.22
N HIS A 355 -7.10 16.60 -24.57
CA HIS A 355 -7.04 15.18 -24.18
C HIS A 355 -7.23 15.02 -22.66
N PRO A 356 -8.15 14.16 -22.18
CA PRO A 356 -8.39 13.95 -20.75
C PRO A 356 -7.13 13.53 -19.98
N GLY A 357 -6.40 12.53 -20.49
CA GLY A 357 -5.10 12.10 -19.94
C GLY A 357 -3.96 13.14 -19.95
N LEU A 358 -4.22 14.36 -20.44
CA LEU A 358 -3.29 15.51 -20.40
C LEU A 358 -3.94 16.74 -19.77
N ASN A 359 -4.89 16.56 -18.83
CA ASN A 359 -5.60 17.64 -18.13
C ASN A 359 -6.31 18.62 -19.08
N GLY A 360 -6.89 18.09 -20.17
CA GLY A 360 -7.62 18.90 -21.15
C GLY A 360 -6.73 19.76 -22.05
N LEU A 361 -5.42 19.50 -22.08
CA LEU A 361 -4.51 20.16 -23.02
C LEU A 361 -4.39 19.35 -24.32
N PRO A 362 -4.23 20.01 -25.49
CA PRO A 362 -3.95 19.31 -26.74
C PRO A 362 -2.60 18.58 -26.71
N PRO A 363 -2.52 17.29 -27.10
CA PRO A 363 -1.28 16.52 -27.11
C PRO A 363 -0.14 17.17 -27.88
N LYS A 364 -0.41 17.82 -29.02
CA LYS A 364 0.63 18.53 -29.78
C LYS A 364 1.28 19.66 -29.00
N ARG A 365 0.50 20.39 -28.20
CA ARG A 365 1.00 21.46 -27.33
C ARG A 365 1.84 20.89 -26.19
N VAL A 366 1.40 19.79 -25.61
CA VAL A 366 2.08 19.15 -24.46
C VAL A 366 3.39 18.49 -24.91
N ALA A 367 3.39 17.82 -26.06
CA ALA A 367 4.57 17.15 -26.63
C ALA A 367 5.71 18.13 -26.98
N ALA A 368 5.41 19.41 -27.17
CA ALA A 368 6.40 20.46 -27.39
C ALA A 368 7.17 20.83 -26.12
N LEU A 369 6.71 20.40 -24.95
CA LEU A 369 7.39 20.64 -23.67
C LEU A 369 8.27 19.43 -23.30
N PRO A 370 9.49 19.61 -22.78
CA PRO A 370 10.38 18.50 -22.45
C PRO A 370 9.80 17.40 -21.56
N LEU A 371 9.05 17.76 -20.51
CA LEU A 371 8.42 16.80 -19.60
C LEU A 371 7.05 16.33 -20.15
N GLY A 372 6.30 17.22 -20.78
CA GLY A 372 5.06 16.87 -21.50
C GLY A 372 5.29 15.82 -22.61
N ARG A 373 6.42 15.90 -23.30
CA ARG A 373 6.87 14.93 -24.31
C ARG A 373 6.90 13.49 -23.77
N LEU A 374 7.38 13.32 -22.53
CA LEU A 374 7.42 12.00 -21.89
C LEU A 374 6.00 11.45 -21.67
N ARG A 375 5.08 12.28 -21.17
CA ARG A 375 3.68 11.87 -20.92
C ARG A 375 2.95 11.51 -22.21
N VAL A 376 3.13 12.30 -23.26
CA VAL A 376 2.54 11.99 -24.57
C VAL A 376 3.11 10.69 -25.12
N ALA A 377 4.40 10.42 -24.94
CA ALA A 377 4.99 9.16 -25.35
C ALA A 377 4.41 7.95 -24.59
N GLU A 378 4.22 8.06 -23.27
CA GLU A 378 3.57 7.01 -22.46
C GLU A 378 2.11 6.77 -22.86
N LEU A 379 1.36 7.82 -23.22
CA LEU A 379 0.00 7.68 -23.78
C LEU A 379 0.03 6.90 -25.11
N LEU A 380 0.97 7.20 -26.01
CA LEU A 380 1.09 6.49 -27.28
C LEU A 380 1.52 5.02 -27.09
N LYS A 381 2.35 4.72 -26.08
CA LYS A 381 2.65 3.32 -25.71
C LYS A 381 1.40 2.56 -25.29
N ARG A 382 0.54 3.15 -24.46
CA ARG A 382 -0.75 2.57 -24.05
C ARG A 382 -1.68 2.34 -25.25
N MET A 383 -1.77 3.31 -26.15
CA MET A 383 -2.55 3.19 -27.38
C MET A 383 -2.05 2.04 -28.27
N GLU A 384 -0.74 1.96 -28.53
CA GLU A 384 -0.15 0.89 -29.35
C GLU A 384 -0.35 -0.50 -28.72
N TYR A 385 -0.21 -0.60 -27.40
CA TYR A 385 -0.48 -1.84 -26.67
C TYR A 385 -1.92 -2.32 -26.88
N HIS A 386 -2.90 -1.42 -26.76
CA HIS A 386 -4.31 -1.75 -26.96
C HIS A 386 -4.64 -2.08 -28.42
N GLU A 387 -4.07 -1.38 -29.41
CA GLU A 387 -4.28 -1.67 -30.83
C GLU A 387 -3.78 -3.08 -31.22
N ARG A 388 -2.66 -3.53 -30.63
CA ARG A 388 -2.08 -4.85 -30.87
C ARG A 388 -2.80 -5.99 -30.15
N ALA A 389 -3.41 -5.72 -29.00
CA ALA A 389 -4.13 -6.74 -28.23
C ALA A 389 -5.44 -7.22 -28.89
N TRP A 390 -5.94 -6.52 -29.91
CA TRP A 390 -7.17 -6.87 -30.62
C TRP A 390 -6.80 -7.46 -31.99
N SER A 391 -7.07 -8.76 -32.18
CA SER A 391 -6.76 -9.47 -33.42
C SER A 391 -7.56 -8.92 -34.63
N GLY A 392 -6.84 -8.58 -35.71
CA GLY A 392 -7.44 -8.25 -37.02
C GLY A 392 -7.30 -6.81 -37.54
N SER A 393 -6.38 -5.99 -37.02
CA SER A 393 -6.11 -4.64 -37.55
C SER A 393 -4.99 -4.64 -38.60
N ASP A 394 -5.16 -3.85 -39.66
CA ASP A 394 -4.08 -3.44 -40.58
C ASP A 394 -3.11 -2.47 -39.86
N GLY A 395 -2.36 -2.97 -38.88
CA GLY A 395 -1.21 -2.34 -38.24
C GLY A 395 -1.43 -1.03 -37.44
N PRO A 396 -0.45 -0.65 -36.58
CA PRO A 396 -0.52 0.54 -35.72
C PRO A 396 -0.18 1.86 -36.46
N TRP A 397 -0.65 2.03 -37.70
CA TRP A 397 -0.23 3.15 -38.55
C TRP A 397 -0.59 4.52 -37.99
N ALA A 398 -1.76 4.68 -37.36
CA ALA A 398 -2.18 5.94 -36.77
C ALA A 398 -1.27 6.38 -35.61
N VAL A 399 -0.87 5.44 -34.75
CA VAL A 399 0.09 5.73 -33.66
C VAL A 399 1.48 6.03 -34.22
N GLN A 400 1.92 5.33 -35.27
CA GLN A 400 3.18 5.63 -35.96
C GLN A 400 3.16 7.03 -36.58
N GLU A 401 2.05 7.43 -37.21
CA GLU A 401 1.88 8.76 -37.78
C GLU A 401 1.83 9.84 -36.68
N LEU A 402 1.15 9.58 -35.56
CA LEU A 402 1.17 10.46 -34.39
C LEU A 402 2.59 10.65 -33.85
N ARG A 403 3.35 9.55 -33.68
CA ARG A 403 4.77 9.60 -33.29
C ARG A 403 5.57 10.43 -34.28
N ARG A 404 5.42 10.20 -35.58
CA ARG A 404 6.12 10.93 -36.65
C ARG A 404 5.83 12.43 -36.61
N ARG A 405 4.56 12.84 -36.48
CA ARG A 405 4.16 14.26 -36.47
C ARG A 405 4.56 14.98 -35.19
N LEU A 406 4.65 14.27 -34.08
CA LEU A 406 5.15 14.79 -32.80
C LEU A 406 6.69 14.69 -32.69
N GLY A 407 7.34 14.07 -33.68
CA GLY A 407 8.76 13.77 -33.68
C GLY A 407 9.18 12.84 -32.53
N LEU A 408 8.28 12.01 -32.01
CA LEU A 408 8.51 11.05 -30.92
C LEU A 408 9.12 9.75 -31.46
N THR A 409 10.09 9.23 -30.73
CA THR A 409 10.76 7.95 -30.96
C THR A 409 10.34 6.93 -29.91
N ASP A 410 10.79 5.68 -30.05
CA ASP A 410 10.55 4.63 -29.06
C ASP A 410 11.37 4.82 -27.78
N GLU A 411 12.42 5.64 -27.84
CA GLU A 411 13.21 6.02 -26.66
C GLU A 411 12.56 7.15 -25.85
N ASP A 412 11.54 7.82 -26.42
CA ASP A 412 10.74 8.78 -25.69
C ASP A 412 9.77 8.05 -24.76
N GLY A 413 9.87 8.34 -23.47
CA GLY A 413 9.08 7.72 -22.41
C GLY A 413 9.71 7.96 -21.03
N VAL A 414 9.00 7.58 -19.98
CA VAL A 414 9.50 7.68 -18.60
C VAL A 414 10.34 6.46 -18.30
N VAL A 415 11.65 6.64 -18.27
CA VAL A 415 12.60 5.66 -17.69
C VAL A 415 13.41 6.43 -16.65
N LEU A 416 13.00 6.29 -15.40
CA LEU A 416 13.63 6.94 -14.26
C LEU A 416 13.83 5.86 -13.19
N PRO A 417 15.03 5.23 -13.17
CA PRO A 417 15.45 4.26 -12.16
C PRO A 417 15.15 4.73 -10.74
N LEU A 418 15.09 3.80 -9.79
CA LEU A 418 14.68 4.12 -8.41
C LEU A 418 15.66 5.08 -7.73
N ASP A 419 16.94 5.01 -8.08
CA ASP A 419 18.02 5.91 -7.61
C ASP A 419 18.15 7.20 -8.42
N ALA A 420 17.48 7.31 -9.56
CA ALA A 420 17.56 8.48 -10.41
C ALA A 420 16.82 9.67 -9.80
N GLN A 421 17.40 10.87 -9.96
CA GLN A 421 16.71 12.12 -9.64
C GLN A 421 16.01 12.69 -10.89
N PRO A 422 14.89 13.42 -10.71
CA PRO A 422 14.23 14.09 -11.81
C PRO A 422 15.13 15.17 -12.42
N HIS A 423 15.44 15.04 -13.72
CA HIS A 423 16.40 15.89 -14.42
C HIS A 423 15.80 16.65 -15.62
N ARG A 424 14.60 16.28 -16.08
CA ARG A 424 13.91 16.95 -17.19
C ARG A 424 12.81 17.87 -16.66
N TRP A 425 12.78 19.09 -17.17
CA TRP A 425 11.86 20.16 -16.79
C TRP A 425 11.28 20.82 -18.04
N ASN A 426 10.01 21.23 -18.01
CA ASN A 426 9.42 21.95 -19.15
C ASN A 426 10.05 23.33 -19.33
N ARG A 427 10.54 23.94 -18.25
CA ARG A 427 11.10 25.31 -18.21
C ARG A 427 12.21 25.42 -17.19
N ASP A 428 13.18 26.30 -17.43
CA ASP A 428 14.25 26.62 -16.47
C ASP A 428 13.71 27.10 -15.12
N SER A 429 12.56 27.75 -15.11
CA SER A 429 11.91 28.21 -13.88
C SER A 429 11.40 27.06 -13.02
N GLU A 430 11.05 25.90 -13.59
CA GLU A 430 10.70 24.70 -12.82
C GLU A 430 11.94 24.09 -12.18
N LYS A 431 13.06 24.03 -12.92
CA LYS A 431 14.35 23.62 -12.36
C LYS A 431 14.82 24.57 -11.24
N ALA A 432 14.68 25.88 -11.44
CA ALA A 432 15.05 26.88 -10.45
C ALA A 432 14.27 26.76 -9.13
N VAL A 433 13.04 26.24 -9.15
CA VAL A 433 12.29 25.91 -7.93
C VAL A 433 12.97 24.78 -7.16
N LEU A 434 13.40 23.73 -7.87
CA LEU A 434 14.08 22.61 -7.23
C LEU A 434 15.45 23.00 -6.69
N ASP A 435 16.21 23.79 -7.45
CA ASP A 435 17.51 24.32 -7.02
C ASP A 435 17.36 25.14 -5.73
N GLU A 436 16.34 25.99 -5.64
CA GLU A 436 16.04 26.78 -4.45
C GLU A 436 15.51 25.93 -3.28
N PHE A 437 14.73 24.89 -3.56
CA PHE A 437 14.30 23.92 -2.56
C PHE A 437 15.52 23.24 -1.94
N TYR A 438 16.42 22.70 -2.75
CA TYR A 438 17.65 22.05 -2.25
C TYR A 438 18.55 23.02 -1.49
N ARG A 439 18.76 24.24 -2.00
CA ARG A 439 19.60 25.26 -1.34
C ARG A 439 19.20 25.50 0.11
N VAL A 440 17.90 25.50 0.40
CA VAL A 440 17.35 25.83 1.71
C VAL A 440 17.05 24.59 2.55
N ALA A 441 16.40 23.58 1.95
CA ALA A 441 15.92 22.40 2.66
C ALA A 441 17.04 21.42 3.01
N ALA A 442 18.16 21.39 2.28
CA ALA A 442 19.26 20.46 2.58
C ALA A 442 19.92 20.70 3.95
N ALA A 443 19.72 21.88 4.55
CA ALA A 443 20.16 22.16 5.91
C ALA A 443 19.26 21.52 6.99
N GLN A 444 18.04 21.12 6.63
CA GLN A 444 17.01 20.63 7.57
C GLN A 444 16.52 19.21 7.26
N LEU A 445 16.67 18.76 6.01
CA LEU A 445 16.14 17.51 5.50
C LEU A 445 17.26 16.59 5.04
N ARG A 446 17.07 15.28 5.23
CA ARG A 446 17.99 14.24 4.71
C ARG A 446 17.78 14.04 3.20
N ALA A 447 18.72 13.37 2.54
CA ALA A 447 18.70 13.14 1.10
C ALA A 447 17.40 12.48 0.60
N GLU A 448 16.82 11.57 1.39
CA GLU A 448 15.61 10.83 1.06
C GLU A 448 14.38 11.78 1.04
N HIS A 449 14.30 12.70 1.99
CA HIS A 449 13.27 13.74 2.05
C HIS A 449 13.46 14.79 0.94
N LEU A 450 14.70 15.11 0.59
CA LEU A 450 14.99 15.97 -0.56
C LEU A 450 14.55 15.31 -1.87
N SER A 451 14.77 13.99 -2.00
CA SER A 451 14.26 13.22 -3.12
C SER A 451 12.73 13.19 -3.13
N SER A 452 12.07 13.04 -1.97
CA SER A 452 10.61 13.21 -1.82
C SER A 452 10.12 14.53 -2.40
N GLY A 453 10.70 15.66 -1.97
CA GLY A 453 10.34 16.98 -2.51
C GLY A 453 10.58 17.11 -4.01
N ALA A 454 11.66 16.54 -4.52
CA ALA A 454 11.97 16.55 -5.96
C ALA A 454 10.90 15.82 -6.78
N TRP A 455 10.47 14.64 -6.31
CA TRP A 455 9.46 13.83 -6.98
C TRP A 455 8.06 14.42 -6.85
N ILE A 456 7.69 14.99 -5.70
CA ILE A 456 6.46 15.79 -5.54
C ILE A 456 6.45 16.91 -6.58
N TRP A 457 7.54 17.67 -6.68
CA TRP A 457 7.61 18.80 -7.60
C TRP A 457 7.57 18.38 -9.06
N TRP A 458 8.28 17.32 -9.43
CA TRP A 458 8.33 16.80 -10.79
C TRP A 458 6.97 16.24 -11.23
N ASN A 459 6.32 15.44 -10.38
CA ASN A 459 4.98 14.92 -10.65
C ASN A 459 3.97 16.05 -10.82
N PHE A 460 4.02 17.07 -9.95
CA PHE A 460 3.19 18.27 -10.10
C PHE A 460 3.44 19.00 -11.43
N CYS A 461 4.71 19.23 -11.80
CA CYS A 461 5.05 19.90 -13.06
C CYS A 461 4.63 19.10 -14.29
N SER A 462 4.61 17.76 -14.19
CA SER A 462 4.17 16.86 -15.26
C SER A 462 2.66 16.93 -15.54
N LEU A 463 1.88 17.45 -14.59
CA LEU A 463 0.42 17.53 -14.68
C LEU A 463 -0.09 18.96 -14.81
N ALA A 464 0.43 19.88 -13.99
CA ALA A 464 -0.13 21.23 -13.82
C ALA A 464 0.49 22.30 -14.73
N TYR A 465 1.66 22.03 -15.32
CA TYR A 465 2.40 22.97 -16.18
C TYR A 465 2.47 24.41 -15.61
N PRO A 466 2.98 24.60 -14.38
CA PRO A 466 2.80 25.83 -13.62
C PRO A 466 3.52 27.05 -14.23
N VAL A 467 2.91 28.23 -14.10
CA VAL A 467 3.58 29.51 -14.42
C VAL A 467 4.30 30.03 -13.18
N ILE A 468 5.63 29.98 -13.21
CA ILE A 468 6.50 30.31 -12.08
C ILE A 468 7.12 31.69 -12.28
N ARG A 469 6.77 32.65 -11.41
CA ARG A 469 7.38 34.00 -11.39
C ARG A 469 8.42 34.18 -10.28
N LYS A 470 8.25 33.47 -9.17
CA LYS A 470 9.13 33.54 -7.99
C LYS A 470 9.45 32.11 -7.54
N PRO A 471 10.61 31.55 -7.89
CA PRO A 471 10.95 30.17 -7.56
C PRO A 471 10.90 29.87 -6.07
N GLY A 472 11.43 30.76 -5.21
CA GLY A 472 11.42 30.56 -3.75
C GLY A 472 10.03 30.35 -3.13
N ALA A 473 8.97 30.95 -3.70
CA ALA A 473 7.62 30.77 -3.19
C ALA A 473 7.03 29.39 -3.52
N TRP A 474 7.50 28.75 -4.59
CA TRP A 474 7.15 27.37 -4.92
C TRP A 474 8.07 26.38 -4.21
N ALA A 475 9.35 26.71 -4.02
CA ALA A 475 10.29 25.90 -3.27
C ALA A 475 9.85 25.70 -1.82
N ALA A 476 9.41 26.79 -1.16
CA ALA A 476 8.81 26.73 0.16
C ALA A 476 7.51 25.91 0.20
N ALA A 477 6.72 25.93 -0.88
CA ALA A 477 5.50 25.13 -0.99
C ALA A 477 5.81 23.63 -1.15
N VAL A 478 6.84 23.28 -1.91
CA VAL A 478 7.34 21.89 -2.00
C VAL A 478 7.84 21.42 -0.63
N HIS A 479 8.59 22.25 0.10
CA HIS A 479 9.02 21.93 1.48
C HIS A 479 7.82 21.69 2.39
N TYR A 480 6.79 22.54 2.33
CA TYR A 480 5.54 22.29 3.05
C TYR A 480 4.92 20.93 2.69
N CYS A 481 4.86 20.58 1.40
CA CYS A 481 4.31 19.30 0.95
C CYS A 481 5.13 18.10 1.45
N VAL A 482 6.46 18.21 1.55
CA VAL A 482 7.28 17.19 2.22
C VAL A 482 6.86 17.06 3.68
N GLY A 483 6.75 18.17 4.43
CA GLY A 483 6.25 18.13 5.80
C GLY A 483 4.87 17.48 5.93
N LEU A 484 3.96 17.79 5.01
CA LEU A 484 2.63 17.18 4.96
C LEU A 484 2.70 15.66 4.82
N VAL A 485 3.44 15.14 3.83
CA VAL A 485 3.50 13.68 3.59
C VAL A 485 4.24 12.94 4.70
N GLU A 486 5.18 13.59 5.38
CA GLU A 486 5.83 13.02 6.57
C GLU A 486 4.98 13.15 7.86
N ASN A 487 3.77 13.72 7.75
CA ASN A 487 2.92 14.07 8.89
C ASN A 487 3.64 14.94 9.94
N ARG A 488 4.51 15.84 9.49
CA ARG A 488 5.22 16.82 10.32
C ARG A 488 4.66 18.21 10.02
N PRO A 489 3.77 18.75 10.87
CA PRO A 489 3.11 20.01 10.59
C PRO A 489 4.13 21.17 10.51
N LEU A 490 4.30 21.74 9.32
CA LEU A 490 5.14 22.92 9.10
C LEU A 490 4.27 24.17 8.98
N ARG A 491 4.59 25.22 9.74
CA ARG A 491 3.84 26.49 9.66
C ARG A 491 4.32 27.30 8.45
N TRP A 492 3.38 27.86 7.69
CA TRP A 492 3.73 28.70 6.53
C TRP A 492 4.56 29.94 6.90
N ASP A 493 4.41 30.47 8.12
CA ASP A 493 5.19 31.63 8.58
C ASP A 493 6.68 31.29 8.77
N GLU A 494 6.98 30.08 9.26
CA GLU A 494 8.36 29.61 9.43
C GLU A 494 9.02 29.39 8.08
N LEU A 495 8.33 28.73 7.15
CA LEU A 495 8.82 28.56 5.78
C LEU A 495 8.92 29.91 5.04
N ALA A 496 8.04 30.86 5.33
CA ALA A 496 8.11 32.21 4.78
C ALA A 496 9.38 32.95 5.22
N ALA A 497 9.71 32.88 6.51
CA ALA A 497 10.95 33.44 7.05
C ALA A 497 12.18 32.75 6.44
N LEU A 498 12.15 31.42 6.37
CA LEU A 498 13.26 30.60 5.89
C LEU A 498 13.59 30.84 4.40
N TYR A 499 12.56 30.96 3.55
CA TYR A 499 12.73 31.17 2.10
C TYR A 499 12.68 32.65 1.69
N GLY A 500 12.46 33.59 2.62
CA GLY A 500 12.36 35.02 2.33
C GLY A 500 11.15 35.38 1.45
N VAL A 501 10.03 34.68 1.64
CA VAL A 501 8.79 34.86 0.86
C VAL A 501 7.58 35.15 1.75
N ARG A 502 6.40 35.34 1.17
CA ARG A 502 5.16 35.59 1.93
C ARG A 502 4.44 34.27 2.21
N ALA A 503 4.00 34.04 3.44
CA ALA A 503 3.23 32.85 3.84
C ALA A 503 2.00 32.59 2.97
N ALA A 504 1.26 33.66 2.59
CA ALA A 504 0.12 33.55 1.69
C ALA A 504 0.46 33.00 0.29
N SER A 505 1.70 33.22 -0.18
CA SER A 505 2.16 32.65 -1.46
C SER A 505 2.50 31.16 -1.31
N ILE A 506 3.04 30.76 -0.17
CA ILE A 506 3.33 29.36 0.16
C ILE A 506 2.02 28.58 0.22
N SER A 507 1.09 29.01 1.08
CA SER A 507 -0.24 28.40 1.23
C SER A 507 -0.94 28.18 -0.11
N LYS A 508 -1.03 29.24 -0.93
CA LYS A 508 -1.65 29.15 -2.26
C LYS A 508 -0.97 28.14 -3.18
N ASN A 509 0.37 28.07 -3.16
CA ASN A 509 1.13 27.19 -4.04
C ASN A 509 1.14 25.75 -3.53
N SER A 510 1.25 25.52 -2.22
CA SER A 510 1.22 24.20 -1.61
C SER A 510 -0.12 23.53 -1.84
N TRP A 511 -1.23 24.25 -1.67
CA TRP A 511 -2.55 23.72 -1.97
C TRP A 511 -2.73 23.32 -3.43
N LYS A 512 -2.09 24.01 -4.38
CA LYS A 512 -2.12 23.57 -5.79
C LYS A 512 -1.41 22.24 -5.98
N ILE A 513 -0.26 22.06 -5.32
CA ILE A 513 0.50 20.80 -5.38
C ILE A 513 -0.32 19.68 -4.74
N VAL A 514 -0.84 19.91 -3.52
CA VAL A 514 -1.70 18.98 -2.78
C VAL A 514 -2.94 18.60 -3.59
N ASP A 515 -3.66 19.57 -4.17
CA ASP A 515 -4.89 19.33 -4.94
C ASP A 515 -4.65 18.56 -6.24
N THR A 516 -3.48 18.75 -6.86
CA THR A 516 -3.12 18.14 -8.15
C THR A 516 -2.63 16.71 -7.97
N LEU A 517 -1.90 16.45 -6.88
CA LEU A 517 -1.33 15.14 -6.59
C LEU A 517 -2.15 14.33 -5.58
N TYR A 518 -3.17 14.94 -4.97
CA TYR A 518 -3.96 14.39 -3.86
C TYR A 518 -3.09 13.96 -2.68
N LEU A 519 -2.09 14.78 -2.32
CA LEU A 519 -1.17 14.45 -1.25
C LEU A 519 -1.90 14.29 0.09
N GLN A 520 -1.50 13.28 0.85
CA GLN A 520 -2.01 13.01 2.19
C GLN A 520 -0.83 12.84 3.18
N PRO A 521 -1.06 12.99 4.50
CA PRO A 521 -0.12 12.51 5.49
C PRO A 521 0.14 11.01 5.31
N TYR A 522 1.41 10.61 5.41
CA TYR A 522 1.91 9.26 5.14
C TYR A 522 1.60 8.74 3.72
N ASP A 523 1.64 9.62 2.72
CA ASP A 523 1.48 9.22 1.31
C ASP A 523 2.69 8.37 0.87
N ASP A 524 2.50 7.06 0.72
CA ASP A 524 3.58 6.09 0.49
C ASP A 524 4.39 6.36 -0.79
N ARG A 525 3.84 7.10 -1.75
CA ARG A 525 4.57 7.54 -2.96
C ARG A 525 5.67 8.54 -2.65
N TYR A 526 5.63 9.20 -1.50
CA TYR A 526 6.51 10.32 -1.14
C TYR A 526 7.09 10.25 0.27
N SER A 527 6.34 9.69 1.23
CA SER A 527 6.73 9.59 2.64
C SER A 527 7.95 8.68 2.80
N VAL A 528 8.85 9.09 3.69
CA VAL A 528 10.00 8.26 4.13
C VAL A 528 9.77 7.66 5.52
N PHE A 529 8.62 7.89 6.13
CA PHE A 529 8.15 7.22 7.35
C PHE A 529 6.87 6.42 7.11
N THR A 530 6.77 5.25 7.73
CA THR A 530 5.58 4.38 7.70
C THR A 530 5.21 3.99 9.13
N LEU A 531 3.93 4.12 9.52
CA LEU A 531 3.42 3.47 10.75
C LEU A 531 3.51 1.95 10.53
N ALA A 532 4.15 1.21 11.45
CA ALA A 532 4.41 -0.22 11.35
C ALA A 532 3.22 -1.01 10.75
N GLY A 533 3.51 -1.86 9.74
CA GLY A 533 2.52 -2.63 8.98
C GLY A 533 2.12 -2.06 7.61
N GLY A 534 2.95 -1.21 6.99
CA GLY A 534 2.75 -0.76 5.60
C GLY A 534 3.29 -1.83 4.64
N LEU A 535 2.51 -2.41 3.74
CA LEU A 535 1.61 -1.81 2.75
C LEU A 535 0.10 -1.91 3.07
N PHE A 536 -0.27 -2.86 3.94
CA PHE A 536 -1.52 -3.61 3.77
C PHE A 536 -2.72 -3.15 4.60
N ARG A 537 -2.53 -2.64 5.83
CA ARG A 537 -3.67 -2.30 6.70
C ARG A 537 -4.43 -1.03 6.26
N ARG A 538 -3.91 -0.29 5.27
CA ARG A 538 -4.40 1.07 4.92
C ARG A 538 -4.88 1.25 3.48
N LEU A 539 -4.66 0.28 2.60
CA LEU A 539 -5.43 0.18 1.35
C LEU A 539 -6.87 -0.29 1.60
N VAL A 540 -7.09 -1.09 2.64
CA VAL A 540 -8.41 -1.64 3.00
C VAL A 540 -9.45 -0.55 3.34
N PRO A 541 -9.20 0.50 4.13
CA PRO A 541 -10.21 1.55 4.37
C PRO A 541 -10.52 2.42 3.13
N ALA A 542 -9.60 2.48 2.16
CA ALA A 542 -9.80 3.19 0.90
C ALA A 542 -10.65 2.38 -0.11
N LEU A 543 -10.67 1.04 0.03
CA LEU A 543 -11.45 0.10 -0.78
C LEU A 543 -12.75 -0.37 -0.08
N ALA A 544 -12.75 -0.53 1.24
CA ALA A 544 -13.89 -0.94 2.07
C ALA A 544 -14.89 0.20 2.36
N ALA A 545 -14.57 1.45 2.01
CA ALA A 545 -15.54 2.55 2.03
C ALA A 545 -16.71 2.35 1.04
N GLU A 546 -16.70 1.26 0.26
CA GLU A 546 -17.80 0.79 -0.60
C GLU A 546 -18.71 -0.29 0.03
N ALA A 547 -18.43 -0.79 1.24
CA ALA A 547 -19.24 -1.84 1.90
C ALA A 547 -19.97 -1.33 3.17
N GLY A 548 -21.31 -1.26 3.07
CA GLY A 548 -22.36 -1.12 4.11
C GLY A 548 -22.04 -0.77 5.58
N GLY A 549 -22.49 0.42 5.99
CA GLY A 549 -23.43 0.72 7.10
C GLY A 549 -23.22 0.22 8.54
N SER A 550 -23.27 1.14 9.52
CA SER A 550 -24.47 1.40 10.34
C SER A 550 -24.32 2.70 11.16
N ASP A 551 -25.43 3.43 11.33
CA ASP A 551 -25.58 4.63 12.14
C ASP A 551 -25.97 4.26 13.59
N GLY A 552 -25.53 5.04 14.59
CA GLY A 552 -26.16 5.07 15.91
C GLY A 552 -25.30 5.59 17.06
N GLU A 553 -25.51 6.86 17.41
CA GLU A 553 -25.41 7.49 18.76
C GLU A 553 -24.14 7.27 19.62
N ASP A 554 -23.22 8.23 19.60
CA ASP A 554 -22.88 9.14 20.73
C ASP A 554 -21.53 9.83 20.44
N ASP A 555 -21.54 11.13 20.15
CA ASP A 555 -20.37 11.88 19.63
C ASP A 555 -19.19 11.99 20.62
N GLY A 556 -19.38 11.54 21.87
CA GLY A 556 -18.31 11.41 22.88
C GLY A 556 -17.54 10.09 22.83
N LEU A 557 -18.22 8.95 22.63
CA LEU A 557 -17.59 7.63 22.58
C LEU A 557 -16.70 7.49 21.35
N SER A 558 -17.17 7.92 20.18
CA SER A 558 -16.40 7.88 18.94
C SER A 558 -15.10 8.70 19.01
N ALA A 559 -15.15 9.88 19.64
CA ALA A 559 -13.98 10.73 19.85
C ALA A 559 -12.97 10.08 20.82
N SER A 560 -13.46 9.46 21.88
CA SER A 560 -12.67 8.75 22.88
C SER A 560 -12.01 7.50 22.30
N LEU A 561 -12.72 6.72 21.48
CA LEU A 561 -12.17 5.58 20.75
C LEU A 561 -11.12 6.01 19.70
N ALA A 562 -11.34 7.14 19.02
CA ALA A 562 -10.34 7.71 18.11
C ALA A 562 -9.07 8.15 18.86
N LYS A 563 -9.21 8.71 20.07
CA LYS A 563 -8.09 9.04 20.95
C LYS A 563 -7.36 7.77 21.43
N ALA A 564 -8.08 6.72 21.81
CA ALA A 564 -7.49 5.42 22.16
C ALA A 564 -6.64 4.85 21.02
N ALA A 565 -7.13 4.94 19.78
CA ALA A 565 -6.41 4.48 18.60
C ALA A 565 -5.10 5.26 18.38
N ARG A 566 -5.09 6.58 18.59
CA ARG A 566 -3.87 7.42 18.50
C ARG A 566 -2.84 7.05 19.57
N LEU A 567 -3.27 6.77 20.79
CA LEU A 567 -2.38 6.34 21.88
C LEU A 567 -1.71 5.00 21.57
N ARG A 568 -2.48 4.03 21.05
CA ARG A 568 -1.93 2.74 20.59
C ARG A 568 -0.88 2.90 19.49
N ASP A 569 -1.11 3.82 18.57
CA ASP A 569 -0.17 4.14 17.51
C ASP A 569 1.13 4.79 18.05
N ALA A 570 1.01 5.61 19.09
CA ALA A 570 2.18 6.15 19.80
C ALA A 570 3.01 5.06 20.49
N ILE A 571 2.35 4.07 21.09
CA ILE A 571 3.02 2.90 21.68
C ILE A 571 3.77 2.10 20.61
N ALA A 572 3.13 1.83 19.47
CA ALA A 572 3.74 1.11 18.36
C ALA A 572 4.96 1.84 17.77
N ARG A 573 4.93 3.18 17.68
CA ARG A 573 6.11 3.95 17.25
C ARG A 573 7.32 3.78 18.18
N CYS A 574 7.09 3.64 19.49
CA CYS A 574 8.18 3.36 20.44
C CYS A 574 8.79 1.97 20.25
N VAL A 575 8.05 1.01 19.71
CA VAL A 575 8.56 -0.32 19.34
C VAL A 575 9.49 -0.26 18.14
N VAL A 576 9.12 0.48 17.09
CA VAL A 576 9.95 0.64 15.88
C VAL A 576 11.29 1.31 16.18
N GLY A 577 11.34 2.16 17.22
CA GLY A 577 12.58 2.75 17.72
C GLY A 577 13.43 1.82 18.59
N ALA A 578 12.98 0.60 18.91
CA ALA A 578 13.67 -0.35 19.75
C ALA A 578 14.65 -1.24 18.97
N ASN A 579 15.50 -1.96 19.70
CA ASN A 579 16.59 -2.78 19.15
C ASN A 579 16.02 -3.89 18.21
N PRO A 580 16.55 -4.10 16.98
CA PRO A 580 15.95 -4.97 15.97
C PRO A 580 15.62 -6.41 16.41
N GLY A 581 16.38 -7.00 17.34
CA GLY A 581 16.12 -8.36 17.85
C GLY A 581 15.30 -8.43 19.16
N LEU A 582 14.72 -7.32 19.61
CA LEU A 582 13.97 -7.29 20.87
C LEU A 582 12.59 -7.94 20.74
N GLN A 583 11.89 -7.66 19.62
CA GLN A 583 10.58 -8.24 19.36
C GLN A 583 10.68 -9.75 19.11
N GLU A 584 11.74 -10.23 18.45
CA GLU A 584 12.00 -11.66 18.23
C GLU A 584 12.20 -12.40 19.56
N LYS A 585 13.01 -11.85 20.47
CA LYS A 585 13.16 -12.40 21.83
C LYS A 585 11.84 -12.36 22.58
N ALA A 586 11.06 -11.32 22.32
CA ALA A 586 9.78 -11.17 22.96
C ALA A 586 8.78 -12.23 22.54
N TYR A 587 8.70 -12.40 21.24
CA TYR A 587 7.92 -13.42 20.58
C TYR A 587 8.31 -14.82 21.07
N ALA A 588 9.61 -15.14 21.08
CA ALA A 588 10.08 -16.46 21.50
C ALA A 588 9.70 -16.79 22.96
N PHE A 589 9.81 -15.82 23.87
CA PHE A 589 9.39 -16.01 25.25
C PHE A 589 7.86 -16.15 25.35
N PHE A 590 7.09 -15.32 24.66
CA PHE A 590 5.62 -15.43 24.70
C PHE A 590 5.17 -16.79 24.18
N ALA A 591 5.67 -17.19 23.00
CA ALA A 591 5.37 -18.46 22.37
C ALA A 591 5.74 -19.66 23.27
N SER A 592 6.84 -19.59 24.02
CA SER A 592 7.20 -20.69 24.94
C SER A 592 6.30 -20.81 26.17
N HIS A 593 5.59 -19.73 26.56
CA HIS A 593 4.73 -19.71 27.75
C HIS A 593 3.24 -19.80 27.43
N VAL A 594 2.83 -19.29 26.27
CA VAL A 594 1.43 -19.20 25.80
C VAL A 594 1.12 -20.30 24.77
N GLY A 595 2.15 -20.87 24.14
CA GLY A 595 2.02 -21.69 22.94
C GLY A 595 2.18 -20.82 21.68
N SER A 596 2.63 -21.40 20.56
CA SER A 596 2.69 -20.74 19.25
C SER A 596 1.39 -20.97 18.47
N GLY A 597 0.87 -19.95 17.79
CA GLY A 597 -0.31 -20.07 16.92
C GLY A 597 -0.11 -19.32 15.60
N GLN A 598 -0.68 -19.86 14.51
CA GLN A 598 -0.68 -19.24 13.18
C GLN A 598 -1.89 -18.31 12.93
N ALA A 599 -2.82 -18.24 13.88
CA ALA A 599 -4.05 -17.45 13.76
C ALA A 599 -3.84 -15.97 14.13
N SER A 600 -4.53 -15.08 13.42
CA SER A 600 -4.48 -13.61 13.61
C SER A 600 -4.75 -13.15 15.05
N ARG A 601 -5.69 -13.79 15.76
CA ARG A 601 -5.98 -13.50 17.17
C ARG A 601 -4.82 -13.79 18.12
N TRP A 602 -3.97 -14.77 17.82
CA TRP A 602 -2.79 -15.06 18.63
C TRP A 602 -1.77 -13.93 18.53
N GLU A 603 -1.56 -13.39 17.34
CA GLU A 603 -0.66 -12.26 17.12
C GLU A 603 -1.17 -10.99 17.80
N GLU A 604 -2.49 -10.75 17.81
CA GLU A 604 -3.09 -9.65 18.57
C GLU A 604 -2.84 -9.79 20.08
N MET A 605 -2.93 -11.02 20.63
CA MET A 605 -2.59 -11.31 22.03
C MET A 605 -1.12 -11.06 22.33
N PHE A 606 -0.22 -11.49 21.44
CA PHE A 606 1.22 -11.22 21.58
C PHE A 606 1.52 -9.72 21.58
N LEU A 607 0.97 -8.97 20.62
CA LEU A 607 1.22 -7.52 20.53
C LEU A 607 0.63 -6.76 21.70
N ASP A 608 -0.55 -7.13 22.19
CA ASP A 608 -1.15 -6.52 23.38
C ASP A 608 -0.24 -6.73 24.61
N TRP A 609 0.21 -7.96 24.83
CA TRP A 609 1.14 -8.27 25.91
C TRP A 609 2.51 -7.57 25.75
N TYR A 610 3.08 -7.61 24.55
CA TYR A 610 4.38 -7.03 24.24
C TYR A 610 4.39 -5.51 24.48
N HIS A 611 3.29 -4.82 24.13
CA HIS A 611 3.19 -3.39 24.34
C HIS A 611 3.00 -3.00 25.80
N PHE A 612 2.12 -3.70 26.52
CA PHE A 612 1.66 -3.26 27.84
C PHE A 612 2.43 -3.90 28.99
N ASP A 613 2.89 -5.13 28.84
CA ASP A 613 3.37 -5.94 29.97
C ASP A 613 4.82 -6.42 29.80
N TRP A 614 5.35 -6.52 28.58
CA TRP A 614 6.75 -6.88 28.40
C TRP A 614 7.66 -5.83 29.02
N ARG A 615 8.39 -6.21 30.06
CA ARG A 615 9.42 -5.36 30.68
C ARG A 615 10.73 -5.47 29.91
N VAL A 616 11.08 -4.42 29.17
CA VAL A 616 12.26 -4.40 28.31
C VAL A 616 13.52 -4.16 29.16
N PRO A 617 14.43 -5.16 29.30
CA PRO A 617 15.58 -5.02 30.20
C PRO A 617 16.50 -3.86 29.82
N VAL A 618 16.74 -3.68 28.51
CA VAL A 618 17.59 -2.60 27.98
C VAL A 618 16.99 -1.20 28.14
N MET A 619 15.70 -1.09 28.49
CA MET A 619 15.02 0.18 28.77
C MET A 619 14.85 0.42 30.27
N GLY A 620 15.57 -0.32 31.12
CA GLY A 620 15.45 -0.25 32.57
C GLY A 620 14.24 -1.01 33.12
N GLY A 621 13.74 -2.03 32.41
CA GLY A 621 12.58 -2.81 32.82
C GLY A 621 11.23 -2.13 32.57
N ARG A 622 11.23 -1.08 31.75
CA ARG A 622 10.01 -0.37 31.33
C ARG A 622 9.27 -1.09 30.20
N THR A 623 7.96 -0.90 30.15
CA THR A 623 7.09 -1.37 29.06
C THR A 623 7.00 -0.33 27.94
N PHE A 624 6.45 -0.68 26.78
CA PHE A 624 6.34 0.26 25.66
C PHE A 624 5.27 1.33 25.89
N VAL A 625 4.23 1.04 26.69
CA VAL A 625 3.29 2.06 27.17
C VAL A 625 4.00 3.10 28.02
N GLU A 626 4.90 2.67 28.92
CA GLU A 626 5.72 3.58 29.71
C GLU A 626 6.72 4.36 28.84
N GLN A 627 7.28 3.73 27.79
CA GLN A 627 8.12 4.44 26.82
C GLN A 627 7.35 5.53 26.07
N ALA A 628 6.14 5.22 25.60
CA ALA A 628 5.31 6.17 24.88
C ALA A 628 4.84 7.31 25.78
N TYR A 629 4.57 7.05 27.06
CA TYR A 629 4.26 8.11 28.01
C TYR A 629 5.45 9.05 28.26
N LEU A 630 6.66 8.50 28.37
CA LEU A 630 7.85 9.29 28.71
C LEU A 630 8.48 10.00 27.50
N TYR A 631 8.39 9.39 26.31
CA TYR A 631 9.16 9.80 25.13
C TYR A 631 8.31 9.91 23.87
N GLY A 632 7.02 9.57 23.92
CA GLY A 632 6.10 9.73 22.80
C GLY A 632 5.83 11.21 22.52
N ASP A 633 5.71 11.54 21.24
CA ASP A 633 5.26 12.86 20.80
C ASP A 633 3.74 12.96 20.97
N LEU A 634 3.32 13.29 22.20
CA LEU A 634 1.92 13.30 22.65
C LEU A 634 1.56 14.66 23.26
N GLY A 635 0.34 15.14 23.03
CA GLY A 635 -0.20 16.31 23.73
C GLY A 635 -0.52 16.02 25.20
N GLU A 636 -0.78 17.06 25.99
CA GLU A 636 -1.06 16.93 27.44
C GLU A 636 -2.25 15.99 27.74
N GLU A 637 -3.33 16.08 26.96
CA GLU A 637 -4.50 15.22 27.12
C GLU A 637 -4.18 13.74 26.84
N GLU A 638 -3.34 13.48 25.84
CA GLU A 638 -2.98 12.14 25.39
C GLU A 638 -1.98 11.49 26.34
N SER A 639 -0.98 12.24 26.81
CA SER A 639 -0.09 11.81 27.88
C SER A 639 -0.84 11.57 29.20
N GLY A 640 -1.84 12.41 29.51
CA GLY A 640 -2.72 12.23 30.67
C GLY A 640 -3.53 10.93 30.58
N ALA A 641 -4.12 10.64 29.43
CA ALA A 641 -4.82 9.37 29.20
C ALA A 641 -3.88 8.16 29.27
N LEU A 642 -2.70 8.24 28.64
CA LEU A 642 -1.72 7.15 28.61
C LEU A 642 -1.14 6.84 29.99
N LEU A 643 -0.97 7.85 30.85
CA LEU A 643 -0.58 7.67 32.25
C LEU A 643 -1.53 6.72 32.99
N HIS A 644 -2.84 6.80 32.71
CA HIS A 644 -3.85 5.94 33.32
C HIS A 644 -3.92 4.54 32.71
N TRP A 645 -3.22 4.29 31.60
CA TRP A 645 -3.08 2.99 30.96
C TRP A 645 -1.89 2.21 31.51
N ILE A 646 -0.88 2.89 32.07
CA ILE A 646 0.27 2.24 32.70
C ILE A 646 -0.21 1.36 33.86
N GLY A 647 0.21 0.09 33.84
CA GLY A 647 -0.17 -0.90 34.85
C GLY A 647 -1.60 -1.44 34.70
N ARG A 648 -2.30 -1.12 33.61
CA ARG A 648 -3.57 -1.78 33.28
C ARG A 648 -3.27 -3.10 32.61
N HIS A 649 -3.57 -4.20 33.29
CA HIS A 649 -3.35 -5.57 32.86
C HIS A 649 -4.63 -6.21 32.29
N PRO A 650 -4.54 -7.28 31.48
CA PRO A 650 -5.73 -8.01 31.09
C PRO A 650 -6.27 -8.79 32.29
N SER A 651 -7.56 -9.10 32.28
CA SER A 651 -8.22 -9.86 33.33
C SER A 651 -9.37 -10.70 32.77
N PHE A 652 -9.88 -11.60 33.60
CA PHE A 652 -11.11 -12.34 33.36
C PHE A 652 -12.25 -11.72 34.15
N TYR A 653 -13.34 -11.38 33.46
CA TYR A 653 -14.50 -10.74 34.04
C TYR A 653 -15.73 -11.59 33.86
N VAL A 654 -16.62 -11.63 34.85
CA VAL A 654 -17.97 -12.17 34.68
C VAL A 654 -18.91 -11.03 34.32
N VAL A 655 -19.70 -11.22 33.26
CA VAL A 655 -20.79 -10.31 32.91
C VAL A 655 -21.87 -10.43 33.97
N GLU A 656 -22.11 -9.37 34.73
CA GLU A 656 -23.22 -9.34 35.70
C GLU A 656 -24.53 -8.98 34.98
N GLY A 657 -24.45 -8.09 34.00
CA GLY A 657 -25.58 -7.62 33.22
C GLY A 657 -25.32 -6.23 32.66
N VAL A 658 -26.39 -5.52 32.34
CA VAL A 658 -26.34 -4.14 31.85
C VAL A 658 -26.97 -3.23 32.90
N GLU A 659 -26.32 -2.12 33.23
CA GLU A 659 -26.86 -1.13 34.14
C GLU A 659 -28.07 -0.43 33.48
N GLU A 660 -29.24 -0.52 34.14
CA GLU A 660 -30.54 -0.10 33.55
C GLU A 660 -30.59 1.39 33.15
N GLU A 661 -29.88 2.26 33.85
CA GLU A 661 -29.90 3.71 33.61
C GLU A 661 -28.91 4.18 32.54
N SER A 662 -27.77 3.50 32.39
CA SER A 662 -26.65 3.94 31.54
C SER A 662 -26.40 3.04 30.33
N SER A 663 -27.09 1.90 30.23
CA SER A 663 -26.84 0.84 29.23
C SER A 663 -25.38 0.32 29.21
N ARG A 664 -24.60 0.56 30.28
CA ARG A 664 -23.22 0.08 30.39
C ARG A 664 -23.18 -1.39 30.79
N LEU A 665 -22.24 -2.13 30.21
CA LEU A 665 -22.01 -3.51 30.61
C LEU A 665 -21.30 -3.52 31.97
N VAL A 666 -21.87 -4.23 32.94
CA VAL A 666 -21.28 -4.36 34.26
C VAL A 666 -20.54 -5.68 34.35
N LEU A 667 -19.26 -5.58 34.66
CA LEU A 667 -18.32 -6.68 34.76
C LEU A 667 -17.84 -6.84 36.19
N VAL A 668 -17.61 -8.08 36.63
CA VAL A 668 -16.97 -8.39 37.91
C VAL A 668 -15.67 -9.13 37.64
N ASP A 669 -14.55 -8.56 38.04
CA ASP A 669 -13.23 -9.16 37.92
C ASP A 669 -13.16 -10.47 38.74
N LEU A 670 -12.77 -11.57 38.11
CA LEU A 670 -12.68 -12.89 38.75
C LEU A 670 -11.54 -13.02 39.74
N MET A 671 -10.53 -12.16 39.65
CA MET A 671 -9.34 -12.17 40.50
C MET A 671 -9.58 -11.39 41.79
N ASP A 672 -9.96 -10.11 41.71
CA ASP A 672 -10.08 -9.22 42.88
C ASP A 672 -11.53 -8.90 43.29
N GLN A 673 -12.52 -9.37 42.52
CA GLN A 673 -13.95 -9.11 42.73
C GLN A 673 -14.34 -7.63 42.58
N GLU A 674 -13.52 -6.82 41.93
CA GLU A 674 -13.88 -5.44 41.60
C GLU A 674 -14.99 -5.42 40.55
N ARG A 675 -15.97 -4.55 40.75
CA ARG A 675 -17.09 -4.34 39.84
C ARG A 675 -16.81 -3.12 38.98
N VAL A 676 -16.81 -3.30 37.66
CA VAL A 676 -16.44 -2.27 36.68
C VAL A 676 -17.58 -2.09 35.67
N ALA A 677 -18.02 -0.84 35.48
CA ALA A 677 -18.93 -0.48 34.39
C ALA A 677 -18.12 -0.12 33.14
N VAL A 678 -18.47 -0.75 32.02
CA VAL A 678 -17.74 -0.65 30.75
C VAL A 678 -18.62 -0.01 29.68
N ASP A 679 -18.08 1.04 29.06
CA ASP A 679 -18.75 1.82 28.03
C ASP A 679 -18.64 1.17 26.65
N TRP A 680 -17.51 0.50 26.35
CA TRP A 680 -17.32 -0.15 25.06
C TRP A 680 -16.36 -1.34 25.09
N LEU A 681 -16.74 -2.43 24.45
CA LEU A 681 -15.90 -3.62 24.25
C LEU A 681 -15.81 -3.95 22.76
N ARG A 682 -14.64 -4.43 22.32
CA ARG A 682 -14.44 -5.01 20.99
C ARG A 682 -14.92 -6.47 20.97
N LEU A 683 -16.23 -6.67 20.99
CA LEU A 683 -16.83 -8.01 20.99
C LEU A 683 -17.04 -8.52 19.57
N ALA A 684 -16.60 -9.76 19.32
CA ALA A 684 -16.90 -10.54 18.13
C ALA A 684 -18.35 -11.07 18.11
N GLN A 685 -18.87 -11.41 19.30
CA GLN A 685 -20.19 -12.01 19.48
C GLN A 685 -20.94 -11.39 20.67
N PRO A 686 -22.28 -11.40 20.68
CA PRO A 686 -23.08 -10.92 21.82
C PRO A 686 -22.74 -11.68 23.10
N VAL A 687 -22.74 -10.98 24.23
CA VAL A 687 -22.46 -11.56 25.56
C VAL A 687 -23.64 -11.34 26.50
N GLY A 688 -23.93 -12.33 27.35
CA GLY A 688 -25.04 -12.32 28.30
C GLY A 688 -24.59 -12.44 29.75
N PRO A 689 -25.49 -12.20 30.72
CA PRO A 689 -25.21 -12.38 32.14
C PRO A 689 -24.67 -13.79 32.45
N GLY A 690 -23.55 -13.84 33.16
CA GLY A 690 -22.83 -15.05 33.54
C GLY A 690 -21.67 -15.42 32.60
N ASP A 691 -21.59 -14.85 31.40
CA ASP A 691 -20.47 -15.10 30.48
C ASP A 691 -19.16 -14.57 31.08
N VAL A 692 -18.05 -15.20 30.73
CA VAL A 692 -16.71 -14.81 31.17
C VAL A 692 -15.98 -14.15 30.02
N LEU A 693 -15.42 -12.96 30.22
CA LEU A 693 -14.66 -12.23 29.22
C LEU A 693 -13.20 -12.16 29.61
N PHE A 694 -12.28 -12.45 28.70
CA PHE A 694 -10.88 -12.05 28.82
C PHE A 694 -10.69 -10.74 28.06
N ALA A 695 -10.26 -9.67 28.75
CA ALA A 695 -10.06 -8.36 28.15
C ALA A 695 -9.07 -7.51 28.95
N ARG A 696 -8.41 -6.54 28.29
CA ARG A 696 -7.74 -5.42 28.97
C ARG A 696 -8.61 -4.19 28.92
N LEU A 697 -9.00 -3.68 30.09
CA LEU A 697 -9.82 -2.48 30.22
C LEU A 697 -8.95 -1.27 30.53
N VAL A 698 -9.17 -0.17 29.81
CA VAL A 698 -8.45 1.08 29.99
C VAL A 698 -9.42 2.26 30.06
N PRO A 699 -9.13 3.27 30.91
CA PRO A 699 -9.93 4.48 30.96
C PRO A 699 -9.52 5.46 29.84
N ILE A 700 -10.50 6.15 29.25
CA ILE A 700 -10.27 7.24 28.31
C ILE A 700 -11.43 8.23 28.32
N ASP A 701 -11.13 9.52 28.55
CA ASP A 701 -12.12 10.61 28.54
C ASP A 701 -13.37 10.34 29.42
N GLY A 702 -13.17 9.68 30.56
CA GLY A 702 -14.25 9.32 31.49
C GLY A 702 -15.03 8.06 31.12
N LEU A 703 -14.63 7.38 30.05
CA LEU A 703 -15.14 6.09 29.61
C LEU A 703 -14.20 4.97 30.02
N THR A 704 -14.73 3.76 30.21
CA THR A 704 -13.95 2.53 30.34
C THR A 704 -14.14 1.70 29.08
N VAL A 705 -13.06 1.40 28.37
CA VAL A 705 -13.10 0.67 27.09
C VAL A 705 -12.13 -0.50 27.07
N SER A 706 -12.38 -1.53 26.24
CA SER A 706 -11.35 -2.54 25.98
C SER A 706 -10.29 -2.05 24.99
N ILE A 707 -9.04 -2.41 25.26
CA ILE A 707 -7.95 -2.35 24.29
C ILE A 707 -7.37 -3.75 24.09
N GLY A 708 -6.98 -4.08 22.86
CA GLY A 708 -6.52 -5.44 22.52
C GLY A 708 -7.67 -6.43 22.26
N PRO A 709 -7.37 -7.74 22.23
CA PRO A 709 -8.34 -8.77 21.95
C PRO A 709 -9.32 -8.98 23.11
N VAL A 710 -10.59 -9.25 22.79
CA VAL A 710 -11.61 -9.68 23.77
C VAL A 710 -12.08 -11.08 23.42
N LEU A 711 -11.96 -12.01 24.37
CA LEU A 711 -12.44 -13.38 24.22
C LEU A 711 -13.62 -13.60 25.16
N ALA A 712 -14.68 -14.24 24.67
CA ALA A 712 -15.88 -14.52 25.45
C ALA A 712 -16.09 -16.02 25.62
N PHE A 713 -16.36 -16.45 26.84
CA PHE A 713 -16.57 -17.84 27.23
C PHE A 713 -17.95 -18.01 27.88
N PRO A 714 -18.70 -19.08 27.56
CA PRO A 714 -19.96 -19.36 28.23
C PRO A 714 -19.82 -19.52 29.76
N PRO A 715 -20.90 -19.38 30.55
CA PRO A 715 -20.83 -19.33 32.02
C PRO A 715 -20.26 -20.61 32.64
N ARG A 716 -20.39 -21.75 31.94
CA ARG A 716 -19.86 -23.06 32.38
C ARG A 716 -18.34 -23.08 32.55
N TYR A 717 -17.60 -22.17 31.92
CA TYR A 717 -16.14 -22.10 32.04
C TYR A 717 -15.68 -21.30 33.26
N ARG A 718 -16.59 -20.59 33.94
CA ARG A 718 -16.26 -19.71 35.08
C ARG A 718 -15.50 -20.44 36.18
N GLU A 719 -16.01 -21.57 36.68
CA GLU A 719 -15.34 -22.31 37.75
C GLU A 719 -13.98 -22.85 37.30
N GLY A 720 -13.88 -23.33 36.06
CA GLY A 720 -12.63 -23.83 35.48
C GLY A 720 -11.56 -22.74 35.37
N ILE A 721 -11.92 -21.57 34.81
CA ILE A 721 -11.03 -20.41 34.68
C ILE A 721 -10.63 -19.90 36.08
N GLN A 722 -11.58 -19.78 37.01
CA GLN A 722 -11.30 -19.31 38.36
C GLN A 722 -10.35 -20.25 39.12
N ASN A 723 -10.53 -21.57 38.98
CA ASN A 723 -9.61 -22.55 39.56
C ASN A 723 -8.24 -22.48 38.91
N ALA A 724 -8.17 -22.39 37.57
CA ALA A 724 -6.91 -22.32 36.85
C ALA A 724 -6.12 -21.05 37.18
N LEU A 725 -6.79 -19.90 37.36
CA LEU A 725 -6.17 -18.67 37.85
C LEU A 725 -5.53 -18.88 39.24
N GLN A 726 -6.27 -19.49 40.17
CA GLN A 726 -5.77 -19.75 41.52
C GLN A 726 -4.61 -20.75 41.52
N GLU A 727 -4.67 -21.79 40.68
CA GLU A 727 -3.60 -22.78 40.52
C GLU A 727 -2.32 -22.16 39.95
N ASP A 728 -2.44 -21.33 38.91
CA ASP A 728 -1.29 -20.65 38.30
C ASP A 728 -0.66 -19.64 39.28
N ARG A 729 -1.47 -18.87 40.03
CA ARG A 729 -0.96 -18.00 41.09
C ARG A 729 -0.27 -18.79 42.19
N ALA A 730 -0.90 -19.86 42.70
CA ALA A 730 -0.31 -20.69 43.74
C ALA A 730 1.00 -21.36 43.28
N LEU A 731 1.11 -21.72 42.01
CA LEU A 731 2.34 -22.24 41.41
C LEU A 731 3.46 -21.19 41.44
N VAL A 732 3.16 -19.97 40.99
CA VAL A 732 4.14 -18.87 40.96
C VAL A 732 4.53 -18.43 42.39
N GLU A 733 3.59 -18.39 43.34
CA GLU A 733 3.86 -18.13 44.75
C GLU A 733 4.81 -19.17 45.36
N ARG A 734 4.61 -20.46 45.04
CA ARG A 734 5.51 -21.54 45.45
C ARG A 734 6.90 -21.37 44.84
N TRP A 735 7.01 -21.02 43.57
CA TRP A 735 8.29 -20.79 42.90
C TRP A 735 9.05 -19.59 43.48
N ASN A 736 8.33 -18.52 43.84
CA ASN A 736 8.92 -17.32 44.43
C ASN A 736 9.14 -17.42 45.95
N GLY A 737 8.60 -18.45 46.60
CA GLY A 737 8.69 -18.64 48.06
C GLY A 737 7.97 -17.55 48.87
N ARG A 738 7.01 -16.84 48.26
CA ARG A 738 6.20 -15.78 48.90
C ARG A 738 4.81 -15.71 48.28
N ALA A 739 3.84 -15.22 49.05
CA ALA A 739 2.55 -14.83 48.51
C ALA A 739 2.70 -13.61 47.58
N LEU A 740 1.87 -13.56 46.55
CA LEU A 740 1.78 -12.47 45.58
C LEU A 740 0.39 -11.86 45.67
N SER A 741 0.22 -10.54 45.51
CA SER A 741 -1.11 -10.00 45.19
C SER A 741 -1.48 -10.29 43.72
N TRP A 742 -2.74 -10.09 43.34
CA TRP A 742 -3.13 -10.15 41.93
C TRP A 742 -2.44 -9.08 41.09
N ASP A 743 -2.25 -7.88 41.63
CA ASP A 743 -1.47 -6.83 40.95
C ASP A 743 -0.02 -7.26 40.70
N GLU A 744 0.63 -7.86 41.70
CA GLU A 744 2.00 -8.37 41.53
C GLU A 744 2.06 -9.52 40.53
N PHE A 745 1.05 -10.40 40.55
CA PHE A 745 0.95 -11.49 39.59
C PHE A 745 0.80 -10.95 38.17
N ASN A 746 -0.13 -10.03 37.95
CA ASN A 746 -0.41 -9.43 36.65
C ASN A 746 0.77 -8.60 36.12
N ALA A 747 1.46 -7.86 36.99
CA ALA A 747 2.60 -7.02 36.59
C ALA A 747 3.86 -7.78 36.16
N HIS A 748 3.95 -9.07 36.50
CA HIS A 748 5.15 -9.89 36.29
C HIS A 748 4.94 -11.20 35.54
N TYR A 749 3.69 -11.66 35.43
CA TYR A 749 3.33 -12.96 34.89
C TYR A 749 2.07 -12.92 34.01
N SER A 750 1.75 -11.77 33.41
CA SER A 750 0.52 -11.63 32.61
C SER A 750 0.47 -12.55 31.40
N GLU A 751 1.61 -13.03 30.87
CA GLU A 751 1.65 -14.03 29.80
C GLU A 751 0.84 -15.29 30.16
N ARG A 752 0.75 -15.62 31.44
CA ARG A 752 -0.04 -16.75 31.93
C ARG A 752 -1.54 -16.55 31.75
N LEU A 753 -2.02 -15.31 31.84
CA LEU A 753 -3.43 -14.99 31.62
C LEU A 753 -3.80 -15.22 30.15
N TYR A 754 -2.91 -14.86 29.22
CA TYR A 754 -3.05 -15.18 27.80
C TYR A 754 -3.01 -16.68 27.55
N ALA A 755 -2.10 -17.40 28.22
CA ALA A 755 -2.02 -18.87 28.12
C ALA A 755 -3.30 -19.56 28.62
N LEU A 756 -3.93 -19.02 29.67
CA LEU A 756 -5.21 -19.52 30.18
C LEU A 756 -6.36 -19.20 29.21
N ALA A 757 -6.39 -17.98 28.66
CA ALA A 757 -7.42 -17.57 27.72
C ALA A 757 -7.38 -18.40 26.44
N LEU A 758 -6.18 -18.64 25.90
CA LEU A 758 -5.98 -19.44 24.69
C LEU A 758 -6.31 -20.92 24.93
N ARG A 759 -5.91 -21.50 26.06
CA ARG A 759 -6.33 -22.85 26.46
C ARG A 759 -7.86 -22.95 26.56
N GLY A 760 -8.50 -21.96 27.16
CA GLY A 760 -9.96 -21.88 27.25
C GLY A 760 -10.63 -21.84 25.87
N VAL A 761 -10.03 -21.17 24.89
CA VAL A 761 -10.52 -21.13 23.51
C VAL A 761 -10.46 -22.52 22.85
N TYR A 762 -9.32 -23.20 22.95
CA TYR A 762 -9.15 -24.55 22.42
C TYR A 762 -10.08 -25.57 23.09
N GLU A 763 -10.24 -25.50 24.42
CA GLU A 763 -11.15 -26.37 25.18
C GLU A 763 -12.63 -26.06 24.93
N ALA A 764 -12.95 -24.82 24.55
CA ALA A 764 -14.31 -24.42 24.21
C ALA A 764 -14.68 -24.70 22.75
N GLY A 765 -13.72 -25.09 21.91
CA GLY A 765 -13.92 -25.24 20.46
C GLY A 765 -14.30 -23.92 19.80
N ILE A 766 -13.80 -22.80 20.33
CA ILE A 766 -14.01 -21.46 19.77
C ILE A 766 -12.98 -21.27 18.65
N ASP A 767 -13.43 -20.86 17.47
CA ASP A 767 -12.54 -20.59 16.34
C ASP A 767 -11.73 -19.30 16.56
N LEU A 768 -10.44 -19.34 16.27
CA LEU A 768 -9.51 -18.21 16.35
C LEU A 768 -9.38 -17.47 15.01
N GLU A 769 -9.95 -18.01 13.93
CA GLU A 769 -9.93 -17.46 12.57
C GLU A 769 -11.18 -16.62 12.22
N ASP A 770 -12.28 -16.77 12.96
CA ASP A 770 -13.54 -16.05 12.69
C ASP A 770 -13.56 -14.62 13.29
N ASP A 771 -13.60 -13.63 12.38
CA ASP A 771 -14.44 -12.42 12.45
C ASP A 771 -14.81 -11.89 11.04
#